data_AF-A0A522D3E7-F1
#
_entry.id   AF-A0A522D3E7-F1
#
_cell.length_a   1.000
_cell.length_b   1.000
_cell.length_c   1.000
_cell.angle_alpha   90.00
_cell.angle_beta   90.00
_cell.angle_gamma   90.00
#
_symmetry.space_group_name_H-M   'P 1'
#
loop_
_entity.id
_entity.type
_entity.pdbx_description
1 polymer ?
#
loop_
_entity_poly.entity_id
_entity_poly.type
_entity_poly.pdbx_seq_one_letter_code
_entity_poly.pdbx_strand_id
1 'polypeptide(L)'
;MRRIMKKDFRFREIPYNYTSFSDREIILRYFDSEMLDILESLRAKRVTGRSAKLLFEMIGDIFIIDRNPYIFNDLLENRKKLRRLENLHAARLSIIARGSGGNPLVERMVEKTRVLQGEFFGRFAAESRFRARALRALGRETARSNVHFTAIHKVAHATDATDWRVEYPAAIAYPDSAGEVPGIVLAAWRLGLSLIPRGGGTGLTGGAVPVMRNTLVLNMEKLDRVLGIQTVTSGGAEVPVVRVEAGAVTDDVIEYCARHDYIFATDPTSAWASTIGGNIAENAGGKKCVMWGTAIDNLYSFLIVDAAGRTLEVTRRDHPHRKIEPGDLVVFDVRDAGSGSGEVLKTITLSGTDVRRKGLGKDITNKALGGLPGVQKEGGDGIIVSACFVLYRPFAFRKTICLEFFGSDLVNAARAIVDITAAFRDGGTAFLTALEHFDEKYVLAINYRNKSARTEIPKAVLLVDVEGNDRDALDKAGTHVLDLVRPYNTEGFIAESDAEGALFWKDRKNLGAIARHTNAFKLNEDVVIPLERLPEFADYIERLNIEKEIANDLRLTERIVEFLLTCKRSGKSGAPEAKLDAFAHRVTEIRDRCRGCLAGLEGGLPDKDRDGQILVSVEEDVLGAFPKSFHGYAELIREFETLAAAERTRRIIIATHMHAGDGNVHVNIPVHSNDYLMMREADETAGAVMREAVRLGGVVSGEHGIGLTKLKYIGREVLDAYAAYKRDADPGNLFNPGKLDPDFPLHMVYTPSFNLLELEAFILKAADIESLSASIAACVRCGKCKSTCNTHYPRGTMFYNPRNKILGVALITEAVLYDAQTSKSLSFRHFKKLREISDHCTMCHKCSVPCPVKIDFGNITLDIRDLMFQRRKAKFKLVTWLTLYYLRRRGYYANKFFRLALLKAGYAAQRTAHYAVKPVRALAGALAPRTTAMLKGRLPRSGDRTLRELLGIKGSGTFCVFENPDVPVKGSVVYFPGCGSERMFPEISIATIALLYHAGVRIVILPEYLCCGYPLLANGRTAAADMKSYENRVMMHRIADMLGYMEIRHVLVSCGTCFEMLEKYEIENIFNGAALMDINEYLASEGLYSSVRNGLKILYHEPCHTPLKNLGASKTFESLFGASPVMVPRCCGEGGTLALSTPEISNLLRERKAAGIVRESPGRRCTVLTTCPSCVQGLSRIDEGTRVTARALVVYAAETFLGIGWKKQFMRSVKKKGVEKILY
;
A
#
# COMPACT_ATOMS: atom_id res chain seq x y z
N MET A 1 -23.43 -18.82 -34.01
CA MET A 1 -22.49 -18.01 -33.20
C MET A 1 -21.30 -18.78 -32.60
N ARG A 2 -21.41 -20.06 -32.17
CA ARG A 2 -20.27 -20.83 -31.58
C ARG A 2 -19.08 -21.17 -32.52
N ARG A 3 -19.21 -21.04 -33.85
CA ARG A 3 -18.16 -21.46 -34.82
C ARG A 3 -17.17 -20.36 -35.22
N ILE A 4 -17.40 -19.10 -34.84
CA ILE A 4 -16.52 -17.95 -35.18
C ILE A 4 -15.39 -17.77 -34.15
N MET A 5 -15.55 -18.27 -32.92
CA MET A 5 -14.62 -18.01 -31.81
C MET A 5 -13.37 -18.91 -31.73
N LYS A 6 -13.18 -19.88 -32.64
CA LYS A 6 -12.08 -20.86 -32.55
C LYS A 6 -10.72 -20.37 -33.08
N LYS A 7 -10.58 -19.12 -33.55
CA LYS A 7 -9.32 -18.64 -34.16
C LYS A 7 -8.64 -17.39 -33.56
N ASP A 8 -9.22 -16.69 -32.59
CA ASP A 8 -8.75 -15.33 -32.26
C ASP A 8 -7.80 -15.17 -31.07
N PHE A 9 -7.45 -16.23 -30.33
CA PHE A 9 -6.58 -16.06 -29.16
C PHE A 9 -5.08 -15.96 -29.48
N ARG A 10 -4.67 -16.20 -30.73
CA ARG A 10 -3.23 -16.30 -31.06
C ARG A 10 -2.51 -14.97 -31.30
N PHE A 11 -3.18 -13.84 -31.58
CA PHE A 11 -2.47 -12.56 -31.76
C PHE A 11 -3.36 -11.35 -31.41
N ARG A 12 -2.99 -10.59 -30.37
CA ARG A 12 -3.39 -9.18 -30.26
C ARG A 12 -2.69 -8.44 -31.39
N GLU A 13 -3.43 -7.87 -32.34
CA GLU A 13 -2.87 -7.19 -33.50
C GLU A 13 -2.55 -5.72 -33.19
N ILE A 14 -3.25 -5.11 -32.24
CA ILE A 14 -2.95 -3.75 -31.77
C ILE A 14 -1.73 -3.80 -30.84
N PRO A 15 -0.59 -3.16 -31.21
CA PRO A 15 0.62 -3.18 -30.40
C PRO A 15 0.43 -2.35 -29.13
N TYR A 16 1.32 -2.58 -28.16
CA TYR A 16 1.39 -1.84 -26.88
C TYR A 16 0.15 -1.99 -25.97
N ASN A 17 -0.68 -3.00 -26.25
CA ASN A 17 -1.86 -3.33 -25.45
C ASN A 17 -1.50 -4.26 -24.27
N TYR A 18 -1.03 -3.66 -23.19
CA TYR A 18 -0.71 -4.33 -21.91
C TYR A 18 -1.89 -4.30 -20.92
N THR A 19 -3.12 -4.44 -21.42
CA THR A 19 -4.36 -4.30 -20.63
C THR A 19 -5.32 -5.48 -20.80
N SER A 20 -6.37 -5.54 -19.98
CA SER A 20 -7.43 -6.54 -20.14
C SER A 20 -8.27 -6.37 -21.41
N PHE A 21 -8.19 -5.22 -22.11
CA PHE A 21 -8.88 -5.03 -23.38
C PHE A 21 -8.34 -5.93 -24.48
N SER A 22 -9.24 -6.47 -25.30
CA SER A 22 -8.92 -7.01 -26.62
C SER A 22 -8.86 -5.89 -27.66
N ASP A 23 -8.49 -6.24 -28.90
CA ASP A 23 -8.50 -5.29 -30.00
C ASP A 23 -9.91 -4.71 -30.24
N ARG A 24 -10.96 -5.49 -29.96
CA ARG A 24 -12.36 -5.08 -30.11
C ARG A 24 -12.69 -3.92 -29.19
N GLU A 25 -12.38 -4.01 -27.89
CA GLU A 25 -12.69 -2.93 -26.93
C GLU A 25 -11.88 -1.65 -27.24
N ILE A 26 -10.65 -1.80 -27.72
CA ILE A 26 -9.84 -0.63 -28.12
C ILE A 26 -10.46 0.06 -29.35
N ILE A 27 -10.93 -0.71 -30.35
CA ILE A 27 -11.60 -0.14 -31.52
C ILE A 27 -12.86 0.61 -31.09
N LEU A 28 -13.74 -0.01 -30.29
CA LEU A 28 -14.98 0.62 -29.82
C LEU A 28 -14.76 1.84 -28.91
N ARG A 29 -13.57 1.97 -28.32
CA ARG A 29 -13.22 3.15 -27.53
C ARG A 29 -12.98 4.39 -28.39
N TYR A 30 -12.40 4.21 -29.58
CA TYR A 30 -11.99 5.31 -30.46
C TYR A 30 -12.84 5.46 -31.72
N PHE A 31 -13.62 4.43 -32.04
CA PHE A 31 -14.49 4.33 -33.18
C PHE A 31 -15.83 3.70 -32.76
N ASP A 32 -16.74 3.55 -33.72
CA ASP A 32 -18.06 2.96 -33.54
C ASP A 32 -18.12 1.48 -34.00
N SER A 33 -19.29 0.85 -33.84
CA SER A 33 -19.54 -0.51 -34.31
C SER A 33 -19.37 -0.64 -35.83
N GLU A 34 -19.69 0.41 -36.61
CA GLU A 34 -19.49 0.42 -38.07
C GLU A 34 -18.01 0.18 -38.41
N MET A 35 -17.07 0.82 -37.69
CA MET A 35 -15.64 0.59 -37.90
C MET A 35 -15.22 -0.85 -37.58
N LEU A 36 -15.80 -1.46 -36.54
CA LEU A 36 -15.54 -2.85 -36.19
C LEU A 36 -16.01 -3.78 -37.33
N ASP A 37 -17.23 -3.58 -37.82
CA ASP A 37 -17.80 -4.37 -38.92
C ASP A 37 -16.98 -4.23 -40.21
N ILE A 38 -16.49 -3.03 -40.51
CA ILE A 38 -15.58 -2.77 -41.62
C ILE A 38 -14.30 -3.60 -41.46
N LEU A 39 -13.66 -3.57 -40.29
CA LEU A 39 -12.42 -4.31 -40.03
C LEU A 39 -12.61 -5.82 -40.10
N GLU A 40 -13.70 -6.35 -39.55
CA GLU A 40 -14.05 -7.78 -39.62
C GLU A 40 -14.31 -8.22 -41.06
N SER A 41 -15.05 -7.41 -41.82
CA SER A 41 -15.32 -7.64 -43.25
C SER A 41 -14.04 -7.65 -44.10
N LEU A 42 -13.09 -6.76 -43.79
CA LEU A 42 -11.80 -6.70 -44.47
C LEU A 42 -10.88 -7.87 -44.07
N ARG A 43 -10.90 -8.30 -42.79
CA ARG A 43 -10.15 -9.47 -42.30
C ARG A 43 -10.60 -10.76 -42.98
N ALA A 44 -11.91 -10.95 -43.17
CA ALA A 44 -12.46 -12.14 -43.83
C ALA A 44 -11.95 -12.33 -45.27
N LYS A 45 -11.60 -11.22 -45.95
CA LYS A 45 -11.14 -11.23 -47.34
C LYS A 45 -9.65 -11.56 -47.51
N ARG A 46 -8.84 -11.69 -46.43
CA ARG A 46 -7.41 -12.11 -46.41
C ARG A 46 -6.40 -11.37 -47.33
N VAL A 47 -6.77 -10.24 -47.95
CA VAL A 47 -5.92 -9.50 -48.93
C VAL A 47 -5.17 -8.29 -48.33
N THR A 48 -5.42 -7.90 -47.07
CA THR A 48 -5.12 -6.54 -46.55
C THR A 48 -4.05 -6.42 -45.45
N GLY A 49 -3.24 -7.47 -45.20
CA GLY A 49 -2.39 -7.57 -44.00
C GLY A 49 -1.45 -6.38 -43.72
N ARG A 50 -0.85 -5.76 -44.74
CA ARG A 50 0.07 -4.62 -44.55
C ARG A 50 -0.65 -3.33 -44.13
N SER A 51 -1.79 -3.03 -44.75
CA SER A 51 -2.58 -1.82 -44.43
C SER A 51 -3.24 -1.92 -43.05
N ALA A 52 -3.73 -3.11 -42.69
CA ALA A 52 -4.29 -3.37 -41.37
C ALA A 52 -3.24 -3.15 -40.26
N LYS A 53 -2.01 -3.66 -40.46
CA LYS A 53 -0.91 -3.46 -39.50
C LYS A 53 -0.59 -1.98 -39.28
N LEU A 54 -0.52 -1.17 -40.33
CA LEU A 54 -0.26 0.27 -40.21
C LEU A 54 -1.38 0.99 -39.45
N LEU A 55 -2.64 0.59 -39.65
CA LEU A 55 -3.78 1.12 -38.89
C LEU A 55 -3.67 0.73 -37.41
N PHE A 56 -3.44 -0.55 -37.11
CA PHE A 56 -3.32 -1.03 -35.74
C PHE A 56 -2.14 -0.37 -35.00
N GLU A 57 -1.02 -0.12 -35.67
CA GLU A 57 0.09 0.68 -35.10
C GLU A 57 -0.35 2.10 -34.72
N MET A 58 -1.14 2.78 -35.55
CA MET A 58 -1.67 4.12 -35.23
C MET A 58 -2.66 4.10 -34.07
N ILE A 59 -3.54 3.10 -34.02
CA ILE A 59 -4.49 2.92 -32.91
C ILE A 59 -3.74 2.59 -31.62
N GLY A 60 -2.72 1.74 -31.70
CA GLY A 60 -1.85 1.39 -30.57
C GLY A 60 -1.10 2.60 -30.02
N ASP A 61 -0.55 3.46 -30.88
CA ASP A 61 0.07 4.74 -30.50
C ASP A 61 -0.93 5.62 -29.73
N ILE A 62 -2.14 5.82 -30.28
CA ILE A 62 -3.18 6.63 -29.63
C ILE A 62 -3.56 6.04 -28.27
N PHE A 63 -3.80 4.73 -28.21
CA PHE A 63 -4.23 4.04 -27.01
C PHE A 63 -3.22 4.15 -25.87
N ILE A 64 -1.94 3.85 -26.13
CA ILE A 64 -0.92 3.92 -25.09
C ILE A 64 -0.63 5.35 -24.64
N ILE A 65 -0.66 6.33 -25.55
CA ILE A 65 -0.44 7.75 -25.21
C ILE A 65 -1.57 8.27 -24.33
N ASP A 66 -2.82 7.94 -24.63
CA ASP A 66 -3.98 8.40 -23.86
C ASP A 66 -4.01 7.83 -22.45
N ARG A 67 -3.62 6.56 -22.30
CA ARG A 67 -3.61 5.87 -21.00
C ARG A 67 -2.31 5.98 -20.21
N ASN A 68 -1.29 6.66 -20.74
CA ASN A 68 0.00 6.79 -20.07
C ASN A 68 0.42 8.27 -19.93
N PRO A 69 0.18 8.90 -18.77
CA PRO A 69 0.47 10.33 -18.59
C PRO A 69 1.97 10.66 -18.63
N TYR A 70 2.87 9.67 -18.53
CA TYR A 70 4.30 9.91 -18.73
C TYR A 70 4.64 10.09 -20.22
N ILE A 71 4.01 9.34 -21.12
CA ILE A 71 4.19 9.48 -22.57
C ILE A 71 3.50 10.74 -23.06
N PHE A 72 2.25 10.96 -22.66
CA PHE A 72 1.48 12.16 -23.03
C PHE A 72 2.21 13.45 -22.65
N ASN A 73 2.69 13.55 -21.40
CA ASN A 73 3.44 14.73 -20.95
C ASN A 73 4.81 14.85 -21.65
N ASP A 74 5.46 13.74 -22.02
CA ASP A 74 6.69 13.78 -22.81
C ASP A 74 6.47 14.44 -24.17
N LEU A 75 5.40 14.03 -24.88
CA LEU A 75 5.02 14.60 -26.17
C LEU A 75 4.57 16.06 -26.05
N LEU A 76 3.82 16.40 -25.00
CA LEU A 76 3.39 17.77 -24.72
C LEU A 76 4.58 18.72 -24.50
N GLU A 77 5.60 18.26 -23.76
CA GLU A 77 6.81 19.05 -23.49
C GLU A 77 7.82 19.02 -24.65
N ASN A 78 7.76 18.03 -25.55
CA ASN A 78 8.68 17.84 -26.67
C ASN A 78 7.97 17.93 -28.03
N ARG A 79 7.75 19.18 -28.49
CA ARG A 79 7.11 19.47 -29.78
C ARG A 79 7.77 18.78 -30.98
N LYS A 80 9.09 18.52 -30.95
CA LYS A 80 9.77 17.82 -32.05
C LYS A 80 9.33 16.35 -32.15
N LYS A 81 9.22 15.67 -31.00
CA LYS A 81 8.76 14.27 -30.93
C LYS A 81 7.29 14.17 -31.34
N LEU A 82 6.46 15.11 -30.89
CA LEU A 82 5.05 15.20 -31.28
C LEU A 82 4.89 15.35 -32.81
N ARG A 83 5.57 16.33 -33.43
CA ARG A 83 5.54 16.53 -34.90
C ARG A 83 6.02 15.30 -35.68
N ARG A 84 7.02 14.59 -35.16
CA ARG A 84 7.50 13.35 -35.80
C ARG A 84 6.44 12.26 -35.79
N LEU A 85 5.72 12.10 -34.68
CA LEU A 85 4.61 11.15 -34.57
C LEU A 85 3.46 11.52 -35.51
N GLU A 86 3.10 12.81 -35.55
CA GLU A 86 2.09 13.36 -36.46
C GLU A 86 2.43 13.08 -37.93
N ASN A 87 3.67 13.38 -38.35
CA ASN A 87 4.15 13.08 -39.70
C ASN A 87 4.14 11.58 -40.01
N LEU A 88 4.49 10.73 -39.04
CA LEU A 88 4.47 9.27 -39.20
C LEU A 88 3.03 8.76 -39.40
N HIS A 89 2.09 9.24 -38.59
CA HIS A 89 0.67 8.93 -38.69
C HIS A 89 0.08 9.36 -40.04
N ALA A 90 0.39 10.58 -40.50
CA ALA A 90 -0.01 11.06 -41.82
C ALA A 90 0.57 10.20 -42.96
N ALA A 91 1.84 9.81 -42.87
CA ALA A 91 2.48 8.95 -43.86
C ALA A 91 1.85 7.54 -43.91
N ARG A 92 1.61 6.92 -42.75
CA ARG A 92 0.93 5.61 -42.65
C ARG A 92 -0.46 5.66 -43.27
N LEU A 93 -1.25 6.69 -42.96
CA LEU A 93 -2.60 6.83 -43.48
C LEU A 93 -2.63 7.12 -45.00
N SER A 94 -1.67 7.88 -45.51
CA SER A 94 -1.48 8.10 -46.96
C SER A 94 -1.15 6.81 -47.71
N ILE A 95 -0.36 5.91 -47.11
CA ILE A 95 -0.07 4.59 -47.68
C ILE A 95 -1.34 3.73 -47.75
N ILE A 96 -2.13 3.70 -46.67
CA ILE A 96 -3.40 2.95 -46.62
C ILE A 96 -4.37 3.50 -47.69
N ALA A 97 -4.50 4.82 -47.79
CA ALA A 97 -5.38 5.47 -48.75
C ALA A 97 -5.00 5.16 -50.21
N ARG A 98 -3.70 5.22 -50.55
CA ARG A 98 -3.21 4.87 -51.90
C ARG A 98 -3.39 3.39 -52.24
N GLY A 99 -3.31 2.51 -51.24
CA GLY A 99 -3.52 1.08 -51.40
C GLY A 99 -5.00 0.65 -51.40
N SER A 100 -5.96 1.58 -51.34
CA SER A 100 -7.39 1.27 -51.27
C SER A 100 -7.96 0.65 -52.55
N GLY A 101 -7.38 1.00 -53.72
CA GLY A 101 -7.84 0.51 -55.03
C GLY A 101 -9.31 0.86 -55.34
N GLY A 102 -9.85 1.94 -54.76
CA GLY A 102 -11.27 2.32 -54.88
C GLY A 102 -12.23 1.49 -54.02
N ASN A 103 -11.73 0.75 -53.02
CA ASN A 103 -12.59 0.00 -52.10
C ASN A 103 -13.31 0.97 -51.13
N PRO A 104 -14.65 1.06 -51.19
CA PRO A 104 -15.41 2.04 -50.41
C PRO A 104 -15.30 1.83 -48.89
N LEU A 105 -15.10 0.57 -48.44
CA LEU A 105 -14.91 0.27 -47.01
C LEU A 105 -13.57 0.81 -46.50
N VAL A 106 -12.51 0.72 -47.32
CA VAL A 106 -11.18 1.24 -46.96
C VAL A 106 -11.19 2.77 -46.97
N GLU A 107 -11.88 3.40 -47.91
CA GLU A 107 -12.05 4.85 -47.95
C GLU A 107 -12.78 5.38 -46.72
N ARG A 108 -13.89 4.73 -46.34
CA ARG A 108 -14.64 5.04 -45.11
C ARG A 108 -13.80 4.88 -43.85
N MET A 109 -13.04 3.78 -43.76
CA MET A 109 -12.10 3.53 -42.66
C MET A 109 -11.03 4.63 -42.55
N VAL A 110 -10.47 5.06 -43.69
CA VAL A 110 -9.48 6.14 -43.75
C VAL A 110 -10.08 7.48 -43.31
N GLU A 111 -11.30 7.79 -43.72
CA GLU A 111 -12.03 9.00 -43.31
C GLU A 111 -12.19 9.06 -41.79
N LYS A 112 -12.76 8.01 -41.19
CA LYS A 112 -12.92 7.92 -39.72
C LYS A 112 -11.58 8.04 -38.99
N THR A 113 -10.52 7.43 -39.53
CA THR A 113 -9.17 7.51 -38.96
C THR A 113 -8.59 8.93 -39.04
N ARG A 114 -8.85 9.70 -40.12
CA ARG A 114 -8.42 11.11 -40.23
C ARG A 114 -9.08 11.97 -39.16
N VAL A 115 -10.37 11.78 -38.90
CA VAL A 115 -11.11 12.50 -37.85
C VAL A 115 -10.47 12.24 -36.49
N LEU A 116 -10.27 10.97 -36.13
CA LEU A 116 -9.63 10.58 -34.88
C LEU A 116 -8.22 11.19 -34.72
N GLN A 117 -7.40 11.20 -35.79
CA GLN A 117 -6.07 11.80 -35.74
C GLN A 117 -6.13 13.31 -35.51
N GLY A 118 -7.03 14.02 -36.21
CA GLY A 118 -7.22 15.46 -36.05
C GLY A 118 -7.60 15.82 -34.62
N GLU A 119 -8.54 15.08 -34.03
CA GLU A 119 -8.92 15.23 -32.63
C GLU A 119 -7.76 14.92 -31.68
N PHE A 120 -7.09 13.77 -31.88
CA PHE A 120 -5.99 13.32 -31.04
C PHE A 120 -4.86 14.34 -30.94
N PHE A 121 -4.35 14.82 -32.08
CA PHE A 121 -3.23 15.77 -32.13
C PHE A 121 -3.66 17.19 -31.75
N GLY A 122 -4.88 17.62 -32.09
CA GLY A 122 -5.44 18.92 -31.69
C GLY A 122 -5.47 19.13 -30.17
N ARG A 123 -5.64 18.05 -29.39
CA ARG A 123 -5.69 18.09 -27.92
C ARG A 123 -4.41 18.58 -27.26
N PHE A 124 -3.22 18.38 -27.84
CA PHE A 124 -1.97 18.84 -27.18
C PHE A 124 -1.91 20.38 -27.05
N ALA A 125 -2.39 21.09 -28.07
CA ALA A 125 -2.51 22.54 -28.02
C ALA A 125 -3.61 22.98 -27.05
N ALA A 126 -4.74 22.26 -27.04
CA ALA A 126 -5.85 22.51 -26.11
C ALA A 126 -5.44 22.31 -24.64
N GLU A 127 -4.69 21.25 -24.34
CA GLU A 127 -4.20 20.93 -23.00
C GLU A 127 -3.31 22.06 -22.44
N SER A 128 -2.40 22.60 -23.25
CA SER A 128 -1.53 23.70 -22.81
C SER A 128 -2.33 24.94 -22.41
N ARG A 129 -3.35 25.29 -23.20
CA ARG A 129 -4.27 26.40 -22.89
C ARG A 129 -5.12 26.09 -21.67
N PHE A 130 -5.64 24.87 -21.57
CA PHE A 130 -6.42 24.40 -20.43
C PHE A 130 -5.63 24.51 -19.12
N ARG A 131 -4.40 23.99 -19.06
CA ARG A 131 -3.55 24.06 -17.85
C ARG A 131 -3.33 25.51 -17.38
N ALA A 132 -3.11 26.44 -18.30
CA ALA A 132 -2.95 27.85 -17.98
C ALA A 132 -4.24 28.49 -17.42
N ARG A 133 -5.41 28.18 -18.01
CA ARG A 133 -6.71 28.63 -17.50
C ARG A 133 -7.04 28.03 -16.14
N ALA A 134 -6.84 26.72 -15.99
CA ALA A 134 -7.11 25.98 -14.76
C ALA A 134 -6.23 26.50 -13.61
N LEU A 135 -4.93 26.71 -13.83
CA LEU A 135 -4.03 27.26 -12.82
C LEU A 135 -4.41 28.70 -12.43
N ARG A 136 -4.94 29.50 -13.36
CA ARG A 136 -5.41 30.86 -13.09
C ARG A 136 -6.71 30.87 -12.28
N ALA A 137 -7.67 30.02 -12.63
CA ALA A 137 -8.97 29.96 -11.97
C ALA A 137 -8.85 29.31 -10.59
N LEU A 138 -8.32 28.09 -10.50
CA LEU A 138 -8.16 27.37 -9.22
C LEU A 138 -7.13 28.06 -8.30
N GLY A 139 -6.12 28.72 -8.88
CA GLY A 139 -5.12 29.46 -8.11
C GLY A 139 -5.64 30.76 -7.46
N ARG A 140 -6.91 31.14 -7.68
CA ARG A 140 -7.60 32.19 -6.91
C ARG A 140 -8.24 31.64 -5.63
N GLU A 141 -8.60 30.37 -5.63
CA GLU A 141 -9.38 29.71 -4.57
C GLU A 141 -8.48 28.91 -3.61
N THR A 142 -7.38 28.35 -4.11
CA THR A 142 -6.38 27.61 -3.33
C THR A 142 -4.98 28.03 -3.76
N ALA A 143 -3.97 27.76 -2.93
CA ALA A 143 -2.56 27.98 -3.28
C ALA A 143 -2.20 27.28 -4.61
N ARG A 144 -1.44 27.96 -5.48
CA ARG A 144 -0.99 27.39 -6.77
C ARG A 144 -0.20 26.10 -6.62
N SER A 145 0.51 25.93 -5.51
CA SER A 145 1.24 24.70 -5.18
C SER A 145 0.34 23.51 -4.89
N ASN A 146 -0.97 23.71 -4.73
CA ASN A 146 -1.95 22.65 -4.53
C ASN A 146 -2.61 22.19 -5.84
N VAL A 147 -2.31 22.81 -7.00
CA VAL A 147 -2.90 22.46 -8.29
C VAL A 147 -1.86 21.74 -9.16
N HIS A 148 -2.13 20.49 -9.53
CA HIS A 148 -1.15 19.62 -10.19
C HIS A 148 -1.65 19.01 -11.50
N PHE A 149 -0.72 18.93 -12.46
CA PHE A 149 -0.92 18.31 -13.78
C PHE A 149 0.15 17.23 -14.08
N THR A 150 1.04 16.96 -13.14
CA THR A 150 2.19 16.06 -13.34
C THR A 150 1.74 14.60 -13.43
N ALA A 151 2.51 13.78 -14.15
CA ALA A 151 2.17 12.38 -14.37
C ALA A 151 1.96 11.61 -13.04
N ILE A 152 2.86 11.75 -12.07
CA ILE A 152 2.75 11.02 -10.79
C ILE A 152 1.50 11.41 -9.98
N HIS A 153 1.09 12.68 -10.00
CA HIS A 153 -0.15 13.10 -9.34
C HIS A 153 -1.37 12.51 -10.06
N LYS A 154 -1.40 12.51 -11.41
CA LYS A 154 -2.45 11.85 -12.18
C LYS A 154 -2.52 10.34 -11.90
N VAL A 155 -1.38 9.67 -11.90
CA VAL A 155 -1.28 8.22 -11.62
C VAL A 155 -1.73 7.87 -10.21
N ALA A 156 -1.32 8.65 -9.21
CA ALA A 156 -1.72 8.45 -7.82
C ALA A 156 -3.24 8.63 -7.60
N HIS A 157 -3.95 9.29 -8.52
CA HIS A 157 -5.37 9.63 -8.41
C HIS A 157 -6.23 8.99 -9.52
N ALA A 158 -5.65 8.13 -10.35
CA ALA A 158 -6.37 7.44 -11.44
C ALA A 158 -7.21 6.24 -10.95
N THR A 159 -6.98 5.78 -9.72
CA THR A 159 -7.62 4.59 -9.16
C THR A 159 -7.77 4.65 -7.65
N ASP A 160 -8.80 4.01 -7.12
CA ASP A 160 -8.89 3.58 -5.73
C ASP A 160 -8.17 2.22 -5.55
N ALA A 161 -8.55 1.42 -4.54
CA ALA A 161 -7.90 0.13 -4.27
C ALA A 161 -8.28 -0.96 -5.29
N THR A 162 -9.17 -0.67 -6.24
CA THR A 162 -9.39 -1.52 -7.42
C THR A 162 -8.23 -1.42 -8.42
N ASP A 163 -8.22 -2.36 -9.37
CA ASP A 163 -7.33 -2.29 -10.52
C ASP A 163 -7.92 -1.59 -11.75
N TRP A 164 -9.12 -1.04 -11.59
CA TRP A 164 -9.94 -0.55 -12.68
C TRP A 164 -9.45 0.81 -13.17
N ARG A 165 -9.51 1.03 -14.47
CA ARG A 165 -9.12 2.26 -15.16
C ARG A 165 -10.14 2.58 -16.25
N VAL A 166 -10.39 3.86 -16.43
CA VAL A 166 -11.18 4.38 -17.56
C VAL A 166 -10.47 5.59 -18.15
N GLU A 167 -10.30 6.66 -17.37
CA GLU A 167 -9.58 7.88 -17.76
C GLU A 167 -8.59 8.33 -16.67
N TYR A 168 -7.67 9.22 -17.04
CA TYR A 168 -6.83 9.94 -16.08
C TYR A 168 -7.40 11.33 -15.81
N PRO A 169 -7.25 11.87 -14.59
CA PRO A 169 -7.78 13.19 -14.27
C PRO A 169 -7.06 14.27 -15.09
N ALA A 170 -7.82 15.29 -15.52
CA ALA A 170 -7.29 16.49 -16.17
C ALA A 170 -6.38 17.26 -15.20
N ALA A 171 -6.83 17.42 -13.96
CA ALA A 171 -6.15 18.15 -12.90
C ALA A 171 -6.40 17.52 -11.51
N ILE A 172 -5.52 17.82 -10.56
CA ILE A 172 -5.68 17.45 -9.14
C ILE A 172 -5.54 18.71 -8.30
N ALA A 173 -6.43 18.89 -7.32
CA ALA A 173 -6.37 19.96 -6.34
C ALA A 173 -6.35 19.40 -4.90
N TYR A 174 -5.71 20.13 -3.99
CA TYR A 174 -5.63 19.78 -2.57
C TYR A 174 -5.97 21.00 -1.68
N PRO A 175 -7.21 21.13 -1.17
CA PRO A 175 -7.59 22.29 -0.37
C PRO A 175 -6.83 22.31 0.96
N ASP A 176 -6.39 23.48 1.42
CA ASP A 176 -5.75 23.67 2.72
C ASP A 176 -6.77 23.87 3.85
N SER A 177 -8.00 24.26 3.51
CA SER A 177 -9.10 24.40 4.47
C SER A 177 -10.45 24.07 3.83
N ALA A 178 -11.43 23.71 4.67
CA ALA A 178 -12.81 23.48 4.22
C ALA A 178 -13.42 24.68 3.49
N GLY A 179 -13.03 25.90 3.86
CA GLY A 179 -13.55 27.14 3.25
C GLY A 179 -13.13 27.37 1.80
N GLU A 180 -12.10 26.67 1.30
CA GLU A 180 -11.67 26.78 -0.11
C GLU A 180 -12.55 25.95 -1.05
N VAL A 181 -13.25 24.94 -0.52
CA VAL A 181 -13.99 23.95 -1.32
C VAL A 181 -15.12 24.59 -2.15
N PRO A 182 -15.98 25.49 -1.61
CA PRO A 182 -16.96 26.22 -2.40
C PRO A 182 -16.40 26.93 -3.63
N GLY A 183 -15.29 27.69 -3.44
CA GLY A 183 -14.63 28.40 -4.53
C GLY A 183 -14.09 27.46 -5.60
N ILE A 184 -13.48 26.35 -5.18
CA ILE A 184 -12.98 25.31 -6.10
C ILE A 184 -14.13 24.67 -6.91
N VAL A 185 -15.27 24.39 -6.28
CA VAL A 185 -16.46 23.83 -6.96
C VAL A 185 -16.92 24.77 -8.08
N LEU A 186 -17.11 26.05 -7.77
CA LEU A 186 -17.53 27.06 -8.74
C LEU A 186 -16.48 27.28 -9.85
N ALA A 187 -15.20 27.24 -9.51
CA ALA A 187 -14.12 27.35 -10.48
C ALA A 187 -14.09 26.15 -11.43
N ALA A 188 -14.32 24.93 -10.94
CA ALA A 188 -14.38 23.72 -11.75
C ALA A 188 -15.56 23.77 -12.73
N TRP A 189 -16.75 24.16 -12.25
CA TRP A 189 -17.93 24.34 -13.09
C TRP A 189 -17.68 25.33 -14.23
N ARG A 190 -17.11 26.52 -13.94
CA ARG A 190 -16.72 27.52 -14.96
C ARG A 190 -15.67 27.02 -15.95
N LEU A 191 -14.84 26.05 -15.56
CA LEU A 191 -13.84 25.43 -16.43
C LEU A 191 -14.40 24.27 -17.28
N GLY A 192 -15.65 23.87 -17.06
CA GLY A 192 -16.24 22.68 -17.68
C GLY A 192 -15.62 21.38 -17.14
N LEU A 193 -15.16 21.38 -15.88
CA LEU A 193 -14.58 20.22 -15.22
C LEU A 193 -15.62 19.54 -14.34
N SER A 194 -15.69 18.21 -14.45
CA SER A 194 -16.38 17.36 -13.47
C SER A 194 -15.52 17.20 -12.22
N LEU A 195 -16.12 16.94 -11.06
CA LEU A 195 -15.44 16.83 -9.78
C LEU A 195 -15.57 15.43 -9.20
N ILE A 196 -14.45 14.89 -8.74
CA ILE A 196 -14.44 13.68 -7.90
C ILE A 196 -13.81 14.02 -6.56
N PRO A 197 -14.58 14.09 -5.47
CA PRO A 197 -14.01 14.16 -4.13
C PRO A 197 -13.30 12.84 -3.82
N ARG A 198 -12.11 12.93 -3.23
CA ARG A 198 -11.30 11.75 -2.93
C ARG A 198 -10.64 11.86 -1.58
N GLY A 199 -10.91 10.90 -0.71
CA GLY A 199 -10.18 10.66 0.53
C GLY A 199 -8.95 9.77 0.31
N GLY A 200 -8.78 8.78 1.18
CA GLY A 200 -7.66 7.83 1.15
C GLY A 200 -7.58 6.91 -0.07
N GLY A 201 -8.54 6.93 -1.02
CA GLY A 201 -8.53 6.07 -2.21
C GLY A 201 -8.46 4.58 -1.88
N THR A 202 -9.17 4.16 -0.82
CA THR A 202 -9.25 2.78 -0.30
C THR A 202 -10.49 2.03 -0.77
N GLY A 203 -11.42 2.69 -1.47
CA GLY A 203 -12.63 2.06 -2.03
C GLY A 203 -12.34 0.89 -2.96
N LEU A 204 -13.26 -0.06 -3.02
CA LEU A 204 -13.12 -1.35 -3.71
C LEU A 204 -14.05 -1.54 -4.90
N THR A 205 -14.79 -0.49 -5.28
CA THR A 205 -15.83 -0.54 -6.33
C THR A 205 -15.54 0.36 -7.52
N GLY A 206 -14.43 1.11 -7.49
CA GLY A 206 -14.10 2.06 -8.55
C GLY A 206 -14.81 3.41 -8.38
N GLY A 207 -15.39 3.71 -7.20
CA GLY A 207 -16.10 4.96 -6.92
C GLY A 207 -15.25 6.21 -7.14
N ALA A 208 -13.93 6.14 -6.90
CA ALA A 208 -13.00 7.26 -7.13
C ALA A 208 -12.18 7.15 -8.44
N VAL A 209 -12.55 6.26 -9.36
CA VAL A 209 -11.93 6.12 -10.69
C VAL A 209 -12.52 7.16 -11.66
N PRO A 210 -11.72 8.08 -12.22
CA PRO A 210 -12.22 9.01 -13.24
C PRO A 210 -12.69 8.28 -14.49
N VAL A 211 -13.92 8.58 -14.93
CA VAL A 211 -14.49 8.02 -16.16
C VAL A 211 -14.60 9.04 -17.29
N MET A 212 -14.51 10.34 -16.96
CA MET A 212 -14.46 11.43 -17.92
C MET A 212 -13.08 12.07 -17.96
N ARG A 213 -12.64 12.50 -19.14
CA ARG A 213 -11.32 13.15 -19.33
C ARG A 213 -11.23 14.50 -18.64
N ASN A 214 -12.31 15.28 -18.67
CA ASN A 214 -12.43 16.61 -18.05
C ASN A 214 -12.71 16.51 -16.53
N THR A 215 -12.01 15.62 -15.82
CA THR A 215 -12.19 15.45 -14.37
C THR A 215 -11.13 16.19 -13.57
N LEU A 216 -11.56 16.97 -12.58
CA LEU A 216 -10.76 17.44 -11.45
C LEU A 216 -10.95 16.49 -10.26
N VAL A 217 -9.88 15.83 -9.82
CA VAL A 217 -9.90 15.11 -8.55
C VAL A 217 -9.55 16.09 -7.43
N LEU A 218 -10.47 16.27 -6.49
CA LEU A 218 -10.25 17.07 -5.28
C LEU A 218 -9.86 16.12 -4.13
N ASN A 219 -8.58 16.08 -3.78
CA ASN A 219 -8.09 15.20 -2.72
C ASN A 219 -8.19 15.91 -1.37
N MET A 220 -8.98 15.33 -0.47
CA MET A 220 -9.36 15.90 0.83
C MET A 220 -8.40 15.56 1.96
N GLU A 221 -7.37 14.73 1.75
CA GLU A 221 -6.45 14.22 2.80
C GLU A 221 -5.63 15.33 3.51
N LYS A 222 -5.66 16.58 3.04
CA LYS A 222 -5.08 17.74 3.77
C LYS A 222 -5.97 18.21 4.93
N LEU A 223 -7.28 17.99 4.85
CA LEU A 223 -8.25 18.33 5.90
C LEU A 223 -8.28 17.21 6.94
N ASP A 224 -7.18 17.05 7.68
CA ASP A 224 -6.90 15.90 8.54
C ASP A 224 -7.05 16.18 10.05
N ARG A 225 -7.68 17.29 10.45
CA ARG A 225 -7.77 17.68 11.87
C ARG A 225 -8.90 16.95 12.61
N VAL A 226 -8.57 16.49 13.82
CA VAL A 226 -9.54 16.14 14.86
C VAL A 226 -9.73 17.37 15.74
N LEU A 227 -10.94 17.95 15.72
CA LEU A 227 -11.25 19.25 16.30
C LEU A 227 -11.65 19.20 17.78
N GLY A 228 -11.83 18.00 18.33
CA GLY A 228 -12.10 17.78 19.76
C GLY A 228 -13.36 16.97 20.02
N ILE A 229 -13.51 16.56 21.29
CA ILE A 229 -14.72 15.91 21.81
C ILE A 229 -15.50 16.96 22.60
N GLN A 230 -16.80 17.02 22.38
CA GLN A 230 -17.74 17.87 23.11
C GLN A 230 -19.00 17.08 23.44
N THR A 231 -19.75 17.54 24.43
CA THR A 231 -21.07 16.97 24.74
C THR A 231 -22.14 17.87 24.14
N VAL A 232 -23.13 17.27 23.49
CA VAL A 232 -24.29 17.97 22.92
C VAL A 232 -25.57 17.42 23.53
N THR A 233 -26.53 18.30 23.84
CA THR A 233 -27.84 17.89 24.32
C THR A 233 -28.75 17.56 23.14
N SER A 234 -29.30 16.36 23.08
CA SER A 234 -30.23 15.91 22.04
C SER A 234 -31.33 15.04 22.66
N GLY A 235 -32.59 15.37 22.41
CA GLY A 235 -33.72 14.60 22.96
C GLY A 235 -33.73 14.50 24.49
N GLY A 236 -33.17 15.50 25.19
CA GLY A 236 -33.04 15.50 26.66
C GLY A 236 -31.86 14.69 27.22
N ALA A 237 -31.05 14.05 26.36
CA ALA A 237 -29.86 13.31 26.76
C ALA A 237 -28.56 14.05 26.38
N GLU A 238 -27.53 13.89 27.22
CA GLU A 238 -26.18 14.36 26.97
C GLU A 238 -25.41 13.34 26.13
N VAL A 239 -25.05 13.73 24.90
CA VAL A 239 -24.42 12.84 23.91
C VAL A 239 -22.99 13.32 23.63
N PRO A 240 -21.96 12.50 23.89
CA PRO A 240 -20.60 12.85 23.53
C PRO A 240 -20.40 12.70 22.01
N VAL A 241 -19.84 13.73 21.37
CA VAL A 241 -19.55 13.75 19.93
C VAL A 241 -18.12 14.19 19.65
N VAL A 242 -17.50 13.64 18.61
CA VAL A 242 -16.20 14.10 18.10
C VAL A 242 -16.39 14.87 16.80
N ARG A 243 -15.80 16.06 16.72
CA ARG A 243 -15.77 16.87 15.49
C ARG A 243 -14.49 16.61 14.72
N VAL A 244 -14.60 16.31 13.42
CA VAL A 244 -13.49 15.88 12.56
C VAL A 244 -13.60 16.46 11.16
N GLU A 245 -12.47 16.77 10.53
CA GLU A 245 -12.42 17.12 9.12
C GLU A 245 -12.52 15.87 8.21
N ALA A 246 -13.05 16.03 7.00
CA ALA A 246 -13.36 14.91 6.09
C ALA A 246 -12.13 14.11 5.61
N GLY A 247 -10.95 14.71 5.63
CA GLY A 247 -9.68 14.07 5.29
C GLY A 247 -8.99 13.35 6.44
N ALA A 248 -9.53 13.43 7.67
CA ALA A 248 -8.94 12.76 8.83
C ALA A 248 -8.96 11.24 8.62
N VAL A 249 -7.80 10.60 8.86
CA VAL A 249 -7.66 9.15 8.77
C VAL A 249 -8.44 8.51 9.91
N THR A 250 -9.24 7.49 9.61
CA THR A 250 -10.14 6.88 10.59
C THR A 250 -9.41 6.35 11.82
N ASP A 251 -8.26 5.69 11.64
CA ASP A 251 -7.43 5.19 12.75
C ASP A 251 -6.95 6.32 13.67
N ASP A 252 -6.57 7.47 13.10
CA ASP A 252 -6.13 8.63 13.90
C ASP A 252 -7.29 9.17 14.76
N VAL A 253 -8.54 9.08 14.27
CA VAL A 253 -9.76 9.43 15.02
C VAL A 253 -10.07 8.40 16.10
N ILE A 254 -9.98 7.10 15.77
CA ILE A 254 -10.17 6.00 16.73
C ILE A 254 -9.16 6.12 17.87
N GLU A 255 -7.87 6.30 17.58
CA GLU A 255 -6.81 6.50 18.58
C GLU A 255 -7.01 7.78 19.41
N TYR A 256 -7.53 8.85 18.80
CA TYR A 256 -7.86 10.06 19.54
C TYR A 256 -9.00 9.83 20.54
N CYS A 257 -10.08 9.17 20.12
CA CYS A 257 -11.23 8.89 20.99
C CYS A 257 -10.87 7.90 22.10
N ALA A 258 -10.12 6.85 21.79
CA ALA A 258 -9.68 5.85 22.77
C ALA A 258 -8.83 6.47 23.90
N ARG A 259 -7.97 7.45 23.59
CA ARG A 259 -7.19 8.20 24.59
C ARG A 259 -8.04 9.08 25.53
N HIS A 260 -9.29 9.35 25.16
CA HIS A 260 -10.25 10.10 25.96
C HIS A 260 -11.34 9.19 26.52
N ASP A 261 -11.11 7.86 26.55
CA ASP A 261 -12.04 6.88 27.11
C ASP A 261 -13.40 6.81 26.36
N TYR A 262 -13.32 6.89 25.03
CA TYR A 262 -14.46 6.76 24.13
C TYR A 262 -14.19 5.78 22.98
N ILE A 263 -15.25 5.10 22.55
CA ILE A 263 -15.31 4.29 21.35
C ILE A 263 -15.82 5.15 20.19
N PHE A 264 -15.00 5.22 19.13
CA PHE A 264 -15.46 5.57 17.79
C PHE A 264 -15.88 4.28 17.07
N ALA A 265 -17.16 4.15 16.71
CA ALA A 265 -17.74 2.88 16.27
C ALA A 265 -17.61 2.62 14.76
N THR A 266 -17.48 3.64 13.93
CA THR A 266 -17.27 3.48 12.49
C THR A 266 -15.84 2.99 12.21
N ASP A 267 -15.64 1.67 12.10
CA ASP A 267 -14.33 1.02 12.09
C ASP A 267 -14.07 0.14 10.85
N PRO A 268 -14.12 0.70 9.62
CA PRO A 268 -13.88 -0.07 8.41
C PRO A 268 -12.56 -0.81 8.44
N THR A 269 -12.52 -1.97 7.77
CA THR A 269 -11.30 -2.77 7.64
C THR A 269 -10.13 -1.95 7.11
N SER A 270 -10.38 -0.87 6.35
CA SER A 270 -9.37 0.05 5.81
C SER A 270 -9.04 1.27 6.69
N ALA A 271 -9.41 1.28 7.98
CA ALA A 271 -9.26 2.41 8.91
C ALA A 271 -7.88 3.07 8.93
N TRP A 272 -6.81 2.31 8.69
CA TRP A 272 -5.42 2.79 8.60
C TRP A 272 -5.18 3.84 7.50
N ALA A 273 -6.09 3.98 6.53
CA ALA A 273 -6.00 4.92 5.43
C ALA A 273 -7.33 5.46 4.91
N SER A 274 -8.49 4.86 5.23
CA SER A 274 -9.78 5.48 4.91
C SER A 274 -9.92 6.80 5.65
N THR A 275 -10.67 7.73 5.08
CA THR A 275 -10.91 9.04 5.68
C THR A 275 -12.38 9.23 5.97
N ILE A 276 -12.69 10.10 6.93
CA ILE A 276 -14.05 10.34 7.42
C ILE A 276 -15.05 10.67 6.29
N GLY A 277 -14.70 11.55 5.36
CA GLY A 277 -15.56 11.89 4.22
C GLY A 277 -15.85 10.69 3.33
N GLY A 278 -14.86 9.80 3.14
CA GLY A 278 -15.06 8.54 2.41
C GLY A 278 -15.96 7.57 3.17
N ASN A 279 -15.81 7.47 4.50
CA ASN A 279 -16.66 6.61 5.32
C ASN A 279 -18.14 7.03 5.23
N ILE A 280 -18.43 8.33 5.18
CA ILE A 280 -19.79 8.84 5.02
C ILE A 280 -20.29 8.60 3.59
N ALA A 281 -19.47 8.93 2.59
CA ALA A 281 -19.82 8.78 1.17
C ALA A 281 -20.13 7.32 0.77
N GLU A 282 -19.51 6.35 1.44
CA GLU A 282 -19.74 4.92 1.22
C GLU A 282 -20.70 4.30 2.25
N ASN A 283 -21.10 5.05 3.29
CA ASN A 283 -21.76 4.52 4.50
C ASN A 283 -21.03 3.31 5.09
N ALA A 284 -19.72 3.48 5.29
CA ALA A 284 -18.80 2.42 5.66
C ALA A 284 -19.22 1.73 6.97
N GLY A 285 -19.16 0.39 6.94
CA GLY A 285 -19.27 -0.46 8.11
C GLY A 285 -17.91 -0.91 8.63
N GLY A 286 -17.91 -1.94 9.47
CA GLY A 286 -16.74 -2.59 10.06
C GLY A 286 -17.17 -3.76 10.93
N LYS A 287 -16.28 -4.23 11.82
CA LYS A 287 -16.56 -5.38 12.69
C LYS A 287 -17.49 -5.04 13.85
N LYS A 288 -17.56 -3.77 14.23
CA LYS A 288 -18.40 -3.24 15.31
C LYS A 288 -19.85 -2.99 14.91
N CYS A 289 -20.19 -3.18 13.63
CA CYS A 289 -21.52 -2.90 13.10
C CYS A 289 -22.61 -3.75 13.75
N VAL A 290 -22.29 -4.97 14.20
CA VAL A 290 -23.22 -5.84 14.90
C VAL A 290 -23.90 -5.11 16.06
N MET A 291 -23.14 -4.28 16.80
CA MET A 291 -23.64 -3.49 17.92
C MET A 291 -24.04 -2.05 17.53
N TRP A 292 -23.21 -1.34 16.77
CA TRP A 292 -23.33 0.12 16.59
C TRP A 292 -23.69 0.56 15.15
N GLY A 293 -23.92 -0.38 14.23
CA GLY A 293 -24.25 -0.07 12.84
C GLY A 293 -23.12 0.58 12.05
N THR A 294 -23.45 1.11 10.88
CA THR A 294 -22.54 1.72 9.90
C THR A 294 -22.36 3.22 10.15
N ALA A 295 -21.69 3.95 9.25
CA ALA A 295 -21.44 5.38 9.42
C ALA A 295 -22.72 6.19 9.70
N ILE A 296 -23.82 5.94 8.97
CA ILE A 296 -25.09 6.68 9.15
C ILE A 296 -25.65 6.56 10.58
N ASP A 297 -25.49 5.42 11.23
CA ASP A 297 -25.96 5.19 12.61
C ASP A 297 -25.24 6.08 13.61
N ASN A 298 -24.00 6.42 13.31
CA ASN A 298 -23.07 7.11 14.20
C ASN A 298 -22.94 8.60 13.88
N LEU A 299 -23.61 9.10 12.83
CA LEU A 299 -23.60 10.51 12.46
C LEU A 299 -24.55 11.32 13.34
N TYR A 300 -23.99 12.36 13.96
CA TYR A 300 -24.76 13.43 14.59
C TYR A 300 -25.05 14.55 13.58
N SER A 301 -24.00 15.08 12.94
CA SER A 301 -24.11 16.07 11.87
C SER A 301 -22.92 16.05 10.91
N PHE A 302 -23.06 16.64 9.73
CA PHE A 302 -21.94 16.85 8.80
C PHE A 302 -22.16 18.06 7.88
N LEU A 303 -21.05 18.57 7.35
CA LEU A 303 -21.04 19.66 6.37
C LEU A 303 -20.70 19.12 4.98
N ILE A 304 -21.52 19.48 3.99
CA ILE A 304 -21.35 19.12 2.58
C ILE A 304 -21.46 20.36 1.69
N VAL A 305 -20.61 20.46 0.67
CA VAL A 305 -20.68 21.50 -0.36
C VAL A 305 -21.44 20.96 -1.57
N ASP A 306 -22.52 21.65 -1.95
CA ASP A 306 -23.40 21.28 -3.07
C ASP A 306 -22.91 21.83 -4.43
N ALA A 307 -23.66 21.55 -5.50
CA ALA A 307 -23.28 21.93 -6.87
C ALA A 307 -23.35 23.45 -7.10
N ALA A 308 -24.12 24.17 -6.28
CA ALA A 308 -24.21 25.63 -6.28
C ALA A 308 -23.07 26.29 -5.47
N GLY A 309 -22.21 25.49 -4.82
CA GLY A 309 -21.15 26.00 -3.95
C GLY A 309 -21.65 26.46 -2.58
N ARG A 310 -22.86 26.08 -2.17
CA ARG A 310 -23.38 26.34 -0.82
C ARG A 310 -22.85 25.28 0.15
N THR A 311 -22.60 25.69 1.39
CA THR A 311 -22.26 24.74 2.47
C THR A 311 -23.52 24.38 3.22
N LEU A 312 -23.94 23.13 3.12
CA LEU A 312 -25.11 22.60 3.80
C LEU A 312 -24.69 21.88 5.08
N GLU A 313 -25.38 22.14 6.18
CA GLU A 313 -25.29 21.37 7.41
C GLU A 313 -26.45 20.37 7.48
N VAL A 314 -26.13 19.09 7.64
CA VAL A 314 -27.09 18.01 7.79
C VAL A 314 -27.01 17.51 9.22
N THR A 315 -28.10 17.58 9.98
CA THR A 315 -28.13 17.21 11.40
C THR A 315 -29.24 16.22 11.69
N ARG A 316 -28.91 15.14 12.42
CA ARG A 316 -29.88 14.14 12.88
C ARG A 316 -30.59 14.63 14.15
N ARG A 317 -31.92 14.56 14.16
CA ARG A 317 -32.78 15.10 15.22
C ARG A 317 -33.49 13.98 15.98
N ASP A 318 -33.68 14.17 17.30
CA ASP A 318 -34.61 13.42 18.17
C ASP A 318 -34.55 11.89 18.07
N HIS A 319 -33.35 11.34 17.89
CA HIS A 319 -33.08 9.90 17.93
C HIS A 319 -32.22 9.56 19.15
N PRO A 320 -32.36 8.38 19.78
CA PRO A 320 -31.51 7.95 20.91
C PRO A 320 -30.01 7.75 20.59
N HIS A 321 -29.57 8.08 19.37
CA HIS A 321 -28.18 7.92 18.88
C HIS A 321 -27.55 6.53 19.12
N ARG A 322 -28.36 5.46 19.15
CA ARG A 322 -27.94 4.06 18.96
C ARG A 322 -28.06 3.63 17.49
N LYS A 323 -27.65 2.39 17.19
CA LYS A 323 -27.93 1.72 15.90
C LYS A 323 -29.41 1.91 15.52
N ILE A 324 -29.66 2.29 14.27
CA ILE A 324 -30.99 2.49 13.70
C ILE A 324 -31.63 1.12 13.50
N GLU A 325 -32.72 0.89 14.21
CA GLU A 325 -33.51 -0.34 14.18
C GLU A 325 -34.68 -0.21 13.19
N PRO A 326 -35.20 -1.32 12.64
CA PRO A 326 -36.26 -1.28 11.62
C PRO A 326 -37.53 -0.51 12.02
N GLY A 327 -37.84 -0.44 13.32
CA GLY A 327 -38.99 0.30 13.85
C GLY A 327 -38.76 1.78 14.14
N ASP A 328 -37.52 2.28 13.99
CA ASP A 328 -37.19 3.67 14.29
C ASP A 328 -37.66 4.61 13.16
N LEU A 329 -37.95 5.86 13.53
CA LEU A 329 -38.13 6.97 12.61
C LEU A 329 -36.96 7.95 12.81
N VAL A 330 -36.18 8.20 11.76
CA VAL A 330 -34.99 9.05 11.81
C VAL A 330 -35.22 10.31 11.00
N VAL A 331 -34.98 11.47 11.61
CA VAL A 331 -35.21 12.78 10.97
C VAL A 331 -33.87 13.50 10.81
N PHE A 332 -33.62 14.00 9.61
CA PHE A 332 -32.47 14.84 9.27
C PHE A 332 -32.92 16.22 8.79
N ASP A 333 -32.42 17.27 9.43
CA ASP A 333 -32.60 18.64 8.97
C ASP A 333 -31.40 19.07 8.12
N VAL A 334 -31.68 19.68 6.97
CA VAL A 334 -30.69 20.28 6.07
C VAL A 334 -30.81 21.80 6.15
N ARG A 335 -29.72 22.48 6.55
CA ARG A 335 -29.65 23.94 6.73
C ARG A 335 -28.56 24.54 5.84
N ASP A 336 -28.73 25.78 5.40
CA ASP A 336 -27.64 26.54 4.77
C ASP A 336 -26.74 27.15 5.86
N ALA A 337 -25.56 26.56 6.05
CA ALA A 337 -24.60 27.00 7.05
C ALA A 337 -23.98 28.38 6.74
N GLY A 338 -24.06 28.84 5.49
CA GLY A 338 -23.52 30.13 5.04
C GLY A 338 -24.50 31.30 5.19
N SER A 339 -25.81 31.04 5.26
CA SER A 339 -26.85 32.08 5.28
C SER A 339 -26.99 32.81 6.62
N GLY A 340 -26.44 32.27 7.72
CA GLY A 340 -26.55 32.82 9.08
C GLY A 340 -27.97 32.80 9.69
N SER A 341 -28.99 32.46 8.90
CA SER A 341 -30.41 32.44 9.29
C SER A 341 -30.79 31.25 10.18
N GLY A 342 -30.04 30.14 10.09
CA GLY A 342 -30.38 28.87 10.74
C GLY A 342 -31.64 28.18 10.19
N GLU A 343 -32.20 28.69 9.09
CA GLU A 343 -33.43 28.18 8.49
C GLU A 343 -33.23 26.78 7.90
N VAL A 344 -34.21 25.89 8.15
CA VAL A 344 -34.21 24.53 7.61
C VAL A 344 -34.71 24.59 6.17
N LEU A 345 -33.82 24.27 5.22
CA LEU A 345 -34.15 24.20 3.80
C LEU A 345 -35.03 22.99 3.48
N LYS A 346 -34.76 21.86 4.13
CA LYS A 346 -35.47 20.61 3.93
C LYS A 346 -35.32 19.72 5.17
N THR A 347 -36.40 19.07 5.56
CA THR A 347 -36.40 17.99 6.54
C THR A 347 -36.63 16.67 5.80
N ILE A 348 -35.83 15.66 6.13
CA ILE A 348 -35.86 14.34 5.52
C ILE A 348 -36.17 13.34 6.61
N THR A 349 -37.24 12.57 6.42
CA THR A 349 -37.67 11.54 7.36
C THR A 349 -37.48 10.17 6.71
N LEU A 350 -36.78 9.29 7.40
CA LEU A 350 -36.49 7.92 6.99
C LEU A 350 -37.02 6.96 8.04
N SER A 351 -37.70 5.91 7.62
CA SER A 351 -37.90 4.73 8.46
C SER A 351 -36.59 3.97 8.63
N GLY A 352 -36.44 3.19 9.69
CA GLY A 352 -35.30 2.28 9.83
C GLY A 352 -35.14 1.33 8.63
N THR A 353 -36.27 0.93 8.03
CA THR A 353 -36.30 0.13 6.81
C THR A 353 -35.84 0.85 5.54
N ASP A 354 -35.88 2.18 5.50
CA ASP A 354 -35.29 2.96 4.40
C ASP A 354 -33.76 2.98 4.48
N VAL A 355 -33.21 2.89 5.69
CA VAL A 355 -31.77 2.82 5.94
C VAL A 355 -31.25 1.41 5.65
N ARG A 356 -31.94 0.38 6.15
CA ARG A 356 -31.62 -1.03 5.87
C ARG A 356 -32.86 -1.91 5.81
N ARG A 357 -32.96 -2.78 4.80
CA ARG A 357 -34.06 -3.77 4.73
C ARG A 357 -34.14 -4.63 5.99
N LYS A 358 -35.38 -5.00 6.35
CA LYS A 358 -35.66 -5.85 7.52
C LYS A 358 -34.87 -7.17 7.44
N GLY A 359 -34.19 -7.52 8.54
CA GLY A 359 -33.38 -8.74 8.65
C GLY A 359 -31.92 -8.60 8.21
N LEU A 360 -31.52 -7.46 7.65
CA LEU A 360 -30.14 -7.21 7.22
C LEU A 360 -29.38 -6.33 8.22
N GLY A 361 -28.15 -6.72 8.58
CA GLY A 361 -27.28 -5.90 9.43
C GLY A 361 -26.65 -4.72 8.70
N LYS A 362 -26.50 -4.81 7.37
CA LYS A 362 -25.96 -3.78 6.48
C LYS A 362 -26.75 -3.73 5.18
N ASP A 363 -26.92 -2.54 4.61
CA ASP A 363 -27.56 -2.35 3.31
C ASP A 363 -27.24 -0.93 2.83
N ILE A 364 -26.56 -0.81 1.70
CA ILE A 364 -26.31 0.48 1.02
C ILE A 364 -27.01 0.55 -0.35
N THR A 365 -27.98 -0.34 -0.50
CA THR A 365 -29.01 -0.48 -1.51
C THR A 365 -29.62 0.80 -2.01
N ASN A 366 -30.21 1.50 -1.03
CA ASN A 366 -31.07 2.64 -1.23
C ASN A 366 -30.27 3.91 -1.57
N LYS A 367 -29.78 4.00 -2.82
CA LYS A 367 -28.96 5.13 -3.25
C LYS A 367 -29.68 6.47 -3.30
N ALA A 368 -31.01 6.54 -3.32
CA ALA A 368 -31.72 7.81 -3.20
C ALA A 368 -31.81 8.28 -1.73
N LEU A 369 -32.07 7.33 -0.81
CA LEU A 369 -32.16 7.52 0.64
C LEU A 369 -33.05 8.71 1.04
N GLY A 370 -34.27 8.80 0.48
CA GLY A 370 -35.22 9.91 0.74
C GLY A 370 -34.69 11.29 0.32
N GLY A 371 -33.60 11.35 -0.43
CA GLY A 371 -32.90 12.58 -0.80
C GLY A 371 -31.91 13.09 0.25
N LEU A 372 -31.45 12.25 1.20
CA LEU A 372 -30.39 12.60 2.14
C LEU A 372 -29.07 12.84 1.40
N PRO A 373 -28.44 14.02 1.55
CA PRO A 373 -27.23 14.33 0.79
C PRO A 373 -25.98 13.65 1.36
N GLY A 374 -25.04 13.30 0.48
CA GLY A 374 -23.70 12.81 0.80
C GLY A 374 -23.61 11.36 1.26
N VAL A 375 -24.51 10.89 2.13
CA VAL A 375 -24.47 9.54 2.69
C VAL A 375 -24.73 8.50 1.60
N GLN A 376 -23.85 7.50 1.48
CA GLN A 376 -23.91 6.40 0.50
C GLN A 376 -23.99 6.80 -0.99
N LYS A 377 -23.73 8.07 -1.33
CA LYS A 377 -23.79 8.61 -2.71
C LYS A 377 -22.46 8.59 -3.45
N GLU A 378 -21.39 8.11 -2.82
CA GLU A 378 -20.07 7.94 -3.44
C GLU A 378 -19.52 9.26 -4.02
N GLY A 379 -19.87 10.39 -3.40
CA GLY A 379 -19.49 11.73 -3.85
C GLY A 379 -20.18 12.21 -5.12
N GLY A 380 -21.35 11.62 -5.46
CA GLY A 380 -22.13 11.96 -6.65
C GLY A 380 -23.07 13.15 -6.49
N ASP A 381 -23.21 13.75 -5.31
CA ASP A 381 -24.13 14.86 -5.03
C ASP A 381 -23.49 16.02 -4.24
N GLY A 382 -22.21 15.91 -3.88
CA GLY A 382 -21.50 16.96 -3.16
C GLY A 382 -20.17 16.51 -2.56
N ILE A 383 -19.53 17.43 -1.86
CA ILE A 383 -18.22 17.21 -1.21
C ILE A 383 -18.34 17.42 0.29
N ILE A 384 -18.19 16.33 1.05
CA ILE A 384 -18.18 16.37 2.51
C ILE A 384 -16.87 17.01 2.98
N VAL A 385 -16.95 18.00 3.88
CA VAL A 385 -15.80 18.77 4.37
C VAL A 385 -15.47 18.53 5.85
N SER A 386 -16.48 18.24 6.67
CA SER A 386 -16.32 17.87 8.09
C SER A 386 -17.55 17.14 8.61
N ALA A 387 -17.40 16.44 9.75
CA ALA A 387 -18.49 15.72 10.39
C ALA A 387 -18.35 15.69 11.92
N CYS A 388 -19.47 15.42 12.58
CA CYS A 388 -19.62 15.17 14.00
C CYS A 388 -20.18 13.75 14.18
N PHE A 389 -19.43 12.89 14.87
CA PHE A 389 -19.83 11.52 15.15
C PHE A 389 -20.15 11.33 16.62
N VAL A 390 -21.18 10.53 16.90
CA VAL A 390 -21.54 10.05 18.23
C VAL A 390 -20.45 9.11 18.74
N LEU A 391 -20.15 9.21 20.03
CA LEU A 391 -19.19 8.37 20.74
C LEU A 391 -19.88 7.52 21.80
N TYR A 392 -19.27 6.38 22.10
CA TYR A 392 -19.76 5.46 23.12
C TYR A 392 -18.73 5.26 24.22
N ARG A 393 -19.16 4.83 25.40
CA ARG A 393 -18.26 4.45 26.48
C ARG A 393 -17.74 3.02 26.27
N PRO A 394 -16.45 2.74 26.53
CA PRO A 394 -15.95 1.38 26.54
C PRO A 394 -16.58 0.58 27.67
N PHE A 395 -16.75 -0.72 27.44
CA PHE A 395 -17.13 -1.67 28.48
C PHE A 395 -15.96 -1.93 29.44
N ALA A 396 -16.28 -2.30 30.68
CA ALA A 396 -15.26 -2.60 31.69
C ALA A 396 -14.46 -3.89 31.38
N PHE A 397 -15.10 -4.88 30.74
CA PHE A 397 -14.50 -6.18 30.46
C PHE A 397 -14.79 -6.67 29.05
N ARG A 398 -13.85 -7.42 28.46
CA ARG A 398 -13.94 -8.09 27.16
C ARG A 398 -13.53 -9.56 27.29
N LYS A 399 -14.20 -10.43 26.53
CA LYS A 399 -13.73 -11.78 26.19
C LYS A 399 -13.64 -11.95 24.68
N THR A 400 -12.50 -12.47 24.22
CA THR A 400 -12.31 -12.89 22.83
C THR A 400 -12.32 -14.42 22.76
N ILE A 401 -13.10 -14.96 21.82
CA ILE A 401 -13.30 -16.40 21.62
C ILE A 401 -12.89 -16.75 20.18
N CYS A 402 -12.14 -17.83 20.01
CA CYS A 402 -11.79 -18.41 18.71
C CYS A 402 -12.46 -19.77 18.58
N LEU A 403 -13.23 -19.99 17.52
CA LEU A 403 -13.90 -21.26 17.23
C LEU A 403 -13.39 -21.82 15.91
N GLU A 404 -12.92 -23.05 15.91
CA GLU A 404 -12.43 -23.78 14.74
C GLU A 404 -13.46 -24.85 14.37
N PHE A 405 -13.92 -24.86 13.12
CA PHE A 405 -14.92 -25.81 12.63
C PHE A 405 -14.27 -26.81 11.68
N PHE A 406 -14.62 -28.09 11.82
CA PHE A 406 -14.07 -29.18 11.02
C PHE A 406 -15.18 -29.94 10.29
N GLY A 407 -14.80 -30.72 9.27
CA GLY A 407 -15.73 -31.50 8.46
C GLY A 407 -15.69 -31.10 6.98
N SER A 408 -16.73 -31.46 6.24
CA SER A 408 -16.74 -31.31 4.78
C SER A 408 -17.38 -30.04 4.25
N ASP A 409 -18.15 -29.30 5.05
CA ASP A 409 -18.92 -28.14 4.59
C ASP A 409 -18.89 -26.98 5.59
N LEU A 410 -19.39 -25.83 5.13
CA LEU A 410 -19.46 -24.57 5.89
C LEU A 410 -20.76 -24.41 6.69
N VAL A 411 -21.71 -25.36 6.60
CA VAL A 411 -23.06 -25.22 7.15
C VAL A 411 -23.02 -25.16 8.67
N ASN A 412 -22.16 -25.96 9.30
CA ASN A 412 -21.97 -25.96 10.76
C ASN A 412 -21.52 -24.59 11.29
N ALA A 413 -20.55 -23.96 10.63
CA ALA A 413 -20.08 -22.63 10.97
C ALA A 413 -21.19 -21.58 10.76
N ALA A 414 -21.95 -21.68 9.67
CA ALA A 414 -23.06 -20.78 9.40
C ALA A 414 -24.20 -20.91 10.42
N ARG A 415 -24.56 -22.12 10.85
CA ARG A 415 -25.56 -22.35 11.91
C ARG A 415 -25.09 -21.79 13.24
N ALA A 416 -23.83 -22.00 13.61
CA ALA A 416 -23.24 -21.41 14.81
C ALA A 416 -23.34 -19.88 14.83
N ILE A 417 -23.15 -19.21 13.68
CA ILE A 417 -23.31 -17.74 13.58
C ILE A 417 -24.75 -17.33 13.93
N VAL A 418 -25.75 -18.04 13.42
CA VAL A 418 -27.17 -17.77 13.69
C VAL A 418 -27.47 -17.92 15.18
N ASP A 419 -27.06 -19.03 15.78
CA ASP A 419 -27.33 -19.34 17.19
C ASP A 419 -26.63 -18.36 18.14
N ILE A 420 -25.35 -18.07 17.89
CA ILE A 420 -24.60 -17.08 18.67
C ILE A 420 -25.29 -15.71 18.56
N THR A 421 -25.63 -15.27 17.36
CA THR A 421 -26.25 -13.94 17.18
C THR A 421 -27.64 -13.87 17.82
N ALA A 422 -28.42 -14.95 17.76
CA ALA A 422 -29.72 -15.03 18.42
C ALA A 422 -29.59 -14.94 19.96
N ALA A 423 -28.59 -15.58 20.54
CA ALA A 423 -28.36 -15.60 21.99
C ALA A 423 -28.07 -14.20 22.60
N PHE A 424 -27.59 -13.25 21.80
CA PHE A 424 -27.29 -11.88 22.25
C PHE A 424 -28.31 -10.82 21.78
N ARG A 425 -29.44 -11.23 21.18
CA ARG A 425 -30.42 -10.29 20.57
C ARG A 425 -31.27 -9.53 21.59
N ASP A 426 -31.64 -10.16 22.70
CA ASP A 426 -32.65 -9.63 23.64
C ASP A 426 -32.10 -8.65 24.71
N GLY A 427 -30.84 -8.22 24.58
CA GLY A 427 -30.23 -7.22 25.46
C GLY A 427 -30.00 -7.72 26.89
N GLY A 428 -28.80 -8.24 27.15
CA GLY A 428 -28.34 -8.67 28.48
C GLY A 428 -27.29 -7.75 29.09
N THR A 429 -26.59 -8.23 30.11
CA THR A 429 -25.42 -7.56 30.73
C THR A 429 -24.11 -7.77 29.95
N ALA A 430 -24.13 -8.65 28.95
CA ALA A 430 -23.05 -8.91 28.00
C ALA A 430 -23.55 -8.75 26.56
N PHE A 431 -22.72 -8.17 25.70
CA PHE A 431 -23.06 -7.76 24.34
C PHE A 431 -22.08 -8.36 23.34
N LEU A 432 -22.62 -8.82 22.21
CA LEU A 432 -21.82 -9.24 21.06
C LEU A 432 -21.29 -7.99 20.34
N THR A 433 -19.98 -7.72 20.45
CA THR A 433 -19.36 -6.51 19.86
C THR A 433 -18.61 -6.79 18.57
N ALA A 434 -18.22 -8.05 18.33
CA ALA A 434 -17.72 -8.50 17.04
C ALA A 434 -18.00 -9.99 16.83
N LEU A 435 -18.33 -10.37 15.60
CA LEU A 435 -18.43 -11.76 15.16
C LEU A 435 -17.94 -11.84 13.72
N GLU A 436 -16.78 -12.45 13.50
CA GLU A 436 -16.13 -12.59 12.20
C GLU A 436 -15.97 -14.04 11.81
N HIS A 437 -15.90 -14.31 10.52
CA HIS A 437 -15.58 -15.63 9.99
C HIS A 437 -14.65 -15.55 8.77
N PHE A 438 -13.79 -16.56 8.60
CA PHE A 438 -13.08 -16.82 7.34
C PHE A 438 -13.01 -18.32 7.05
N ASP A 439 -13.13 -18.68 5.77
CA ASP A 439 -13.21 -20.08 5.32
C ASP A 439 -11.84 -20.75 5.11
N GLU A 440 -11.88 -22.04 4.78
CA GLU A 440 -10.74 -22.90 4.45
C GLU A 440 -9.78 -22.27 3.43
N LYS A 441 -10.30 -21.56 2.41
CA LYS A 441 -9.44 -20.95 1.38
C LYS A 441 -8.57 -19.86 1.99
N TYR A 442 -9.10 -19.12 2.96
CA TYR A 442 -8.32 -18.17 3.74
C TYR A 442 -7.40 -18.83 4.77
N VAL A 443 -7.86 -19.88 5.47
CA VAL A 443 -7.05 -20.67 6.41
C VAL A 443 -5.76 -21.13 5.73
N LEU A 444 -5.88 -21.70 4.52
CA LEU A 444 -4.75 -22.09 3.68
C LEU A 444 -3.89 -20.89 3.27
N ALA A 445 -4.51 -19.83 2.74
CA ALA A 445 -3.78 -18.69 2.17
C ALA A 445 -2.97 -17.87 3.19
N ILE A 446 -3.39 -17.85 4.46
CA ILE A 446 -2.67 -17.15 5.53
C ILE A 446 -1.71 -18.07 6.29
N ASN A 447 -1.59 -19.35 5.92
CA ASN A 447 -0.89 -20.38 6.69
C ASN A 447 -1.34 -20.37 8.16
N TYR A 448 -2.66 -20.40 8.35
CA TYR A 448 -3.28 -20.40 9.67
C TYR A 448 -2.73 -21.57 10.50
N ARG A 449 -2.36 -21.27 11.75
CA ARG A 449 -1.97 -22.30 12.71
C ARG A 449 -3.14 -22.58 13.61
N ASN A 450 -3.54 -23.85 13.67
CA ASN A 450 -4.59 -24.32 14.56
C ASN A 450 -4.25 -24.00 16.03
N LYS A 451 -5.28 -23.67 16.78
CA LYS A 451 -5.28 -23.48 18.22
C LYS A 451 -5.60 -24.83 18.88
N SER A 452 -6.40 -25.64 18.20
CA SER A 452 -6.60 -27.06 18.49
C SER A 452 -5.34 -27.90 18.31
N ALA A 453 -5.33 -29.06 18.96
CA ALA A 453 -4.34 -30.11 18.74
C ALA A 453 -4.62 -30.94 17.48
N ARG A 454 -5.74 -30.69 16.77
CA ARG A 454 -6.11 -31.40 15.54
C ARG A 454 -5.15 -31.04 14.42
N THR A 455 -4.78 -32.06 13.65
CA THR A 455 -3.95 -31.93 12.44
C THR A 455 -4.77 -31.57 11.19
N GLU A 456 -6.09 -31.75 11.24
CA GLU A 456 -7.01 -31.37 10.19
C GLU A 456 -7.02 -29.86 9.96
N ILE A 457 -7.22 -29.44 8.70
CA ILE A 457 -7.35 -28.03 8.36
C ILE A 457 -8.77 -27.58 8.69
N PRO A 458 -8.97 -26.53 9.51
CA PRO A 458 -10.29 -26.02 9.79
C PRO A 458 -11.01 -25.59 8.51
N LYS A 459 -12.26 -26.04 8.37
CA LYS A 459 -13.12 -25.65 7.25
C LYS A 459 -13.56 -24.19 7.37
N ALA A 460 -13.70 -23.71 8.60
CA ALA A 460 -13.94 -22.32 8.92
C ALA A 460 -13.39 -21.97 10.30
N VAL A 461 -13.11 -20.68 10.51
CA VAL A 461 -12.73 -20.13 11.81
C VAL A 461 -13.60 -18.92 12.12
N LEU A 462 -14.17 -18.88 13.33
CA LEU A 462 -14.92 -17.73 13.85
C LEU A 462 -14.12 -17.03 14.95
N LEU A 463 -14.15 -15.70 14.94
CA LEU A 463 -13.62 -14.86 16.01
C LEU A 463 -14.75 -14.03 16.61
N VAL A 464 -14.93 -14.14 17.92
CA VAL A 464 -16.04 -13.50 18.65
C VAL A 464 -15.46 -12.59 19.72
N ASP A 465 -15.90 -11.32 19.77
CA ASP A 465 -15.71 -10.46 20.92
C ASP A 465 -17.06 -10.28 21.63
N VAL A 466 -17.09 -10.59 22.94
CA VAL A 466 -18.21 -10.29 23.84
C VAL A 466 -17.71 -9.30 24.88
N GLU A 467 -18.47 -8.25 25.15
CA GLU A 467 -18.10 -7.20 26.10
C GLU A 467 -19.24 -6.90 27.08
N GLY A 468 -18.90 -6.50 28.29
CA GLY A 468 -19.87 -6.21 29.34
C GLY A 468 -19.27 -5.44 30.51
N ASN A 469 -20.14 -4.89 31.35
CA ASN A 469 -19.72 -4.20 32.58
C ASN A 469 -19.74 -5.11 33.81
N ASP A 470 -20.31 -6.32 33.69
CA ASP A 470 -20.37 -7.35 34.72
C ASP A 470 -19.48 -8.53 34.30
N ARG A 471 -18.48 -8.84 35.13
CA ARG A 471 -17.51 -9.90 34.86
C ARG A 471 -18.15 -11.29 34.92
N ASP A 472 -19.01 -11.55 35.88
CA ASP A 472 -19.61 -12.89 36.07
C ASP A 472 -20.58 -13.21 34.94
N ALA A 473 -21.34 -12.20 34.51
CA ALA A 473 -22.21 -12.34 33.35
C ALA A 473 -21.42 -12.55 32.06
N LEU A 474 -20.30 -11.85 31.88
CA LEU A 474 -19.42 -12.01 30.73
C LEU A 474 -18.75 -13.40 30.71
N ASP A 475 -18.32 -13.90 31.87
CA ASP A 475 -17.76 -15.24 32.01
C ASP A 475 -18.79 -16.31 31.58
N LYS A 476 -20.02 -16.21 32.10
CA LYS A 476 -21.14 -17.08 31.71
C LYS A 476 -21.45 -17.00 30.23
N ALA A 477 -21.46 -15.79 29.65
CA ALA A 477 -21.70 -15.60 28.23
C ALA A 477 -20.64 -16.29 27.36
N GLY A 478 -19.36 -16.21 27.76
CA GLY A 478 -18.28 -16.91 27.07
C GLY A 478 -18.43 -18.42 27.09
N THR A 479 -18.76 -19.01 28.25
CA THR A 479 -19.04 -20.46 28.36
C THR A 479 -20.28 -20.86 27.57
N HIS A 480 -21.33 -20.02 27.62
CA HIS A 480 -22.56 -20.26 26.86
C HIS A 480 -22.31 -20.33 25.36
N VAL A 481 -21.47 -19.46 24.80
CA VAL A 481 -21.06 -19.53 23.38
C VAL A 481 -20.42 -20.89 23.06
N LEU A 482 -19.51 -21.38 23.91
CA LEU A 482 -18.89 -22.70 23.70
C LEU A 482 -19.92 -23.82 23.74
N ASP A 483 -20.87 -23.78 24.68
CA ASP A 483 -21.91 -24.79 24.84
C ASP A 483 -22.87 -24.82 23.65
N LEU A 484 -23.27 -23.65 23.14
CA LEU A 484 -24.12 -23.52 21.95
C LEU A 484 -23.51 -24.20 20.72
N VAL A 485 -22.18 -24.12 20.56
CA VAL A 485 -21.53 -24.60 19.33
C VAL A 485 -21.05 -26.05 19.41
N ARG A 486 -21.05 -26.69 20.59
CA ARG A 486 -20.63 -28.09 20.77
C ARG A 486 -21.20 -29.08 19.72
N PRO A 487 -22.47 -28.97 19.29
CA PRO A 487 -23.03 -29.90 18.29
C PRO A 487 -22.41 -29.81 16.89
N TYR A 488 -21.62 -28.77 16.58
CA TYR A 488 -21.21 -28.40 15.23
C TYR A 488 -19.81 -28.89 14.80
N ASN A 489 -19.27 -29.96 15.40
CA ASN A 489 -17.91 -30.47 15.15
C ASN A 489 -16.85 -29.35 15.20
N THR A 490 -16.74 -28.71 16.37
CA THR A 490 -15.93 -27.52 16.59
C THR A 490 -15.05 -27.66 17.83
N GLU A 491 -13.93 -26.94 17.82
CA GLU A 491 -13.13 -26.67 19.02
C GLU A 491 -13.12 -25.18 19.31
N GLY A 492 -13.35 -24.79 20.56
CA GLY A 492 -13.46 -23.40 20.96
C GLY A 492 -12.50 -23.02 22.09
N PHE A 493 -11.92 -21.83 21.97
CA PHE A 493 -10.88 -21.30 22.86
C PHE A 493 -11.26 -19.90 23.31
N ILE A 494 -11.24 -19.66 24.62
CA ILE A 494 -11.40 -18.31 25.19
C ILE A 494 -9.99 -17.79 25.49
N ALA A 495 -9.67 -16.60 25.02
CA ALA A 495 -8.39 -15.97 25.32
C ALA A 495 -8.27 -15.68 26.82
N GLU A 496 -7.13 -16.05 27.41
CA GLU A 496 -6.81 -15.82 28.83
C GLU A 496 -6.46 -14.35 29.11
N SER A 497 -6.06 -13.61 28.06
CA SER A 497 -5.67 -12.20 28.15
C SER A 497 -5.97 -11.42 26.89
N ASP A 498 -6.02 -10.09 27.00
CA ASP A 498 -6.14 -9.18 25.84
C ASP A 498 -5.00 -9.36 24.82
N ALA A 499 -3.81 -9.73 25.28
CA ALA A 499 -2.66 -9.98 24.41
C ALA A 499 -2.85 -11.23 23.54
N GLU A 500 -3.42 -12.28 24.11
CA GLU A 500 -3.81 -13.49 23.38
C GLU A 500 -5.00 -13.23 22.44
N GLY A 501 -6.01 -12.49 22.89
CA GLY A 501 -7.11 -12.05 22.03
C GLY A 501 -6.60 -11.26 20.82
N ALA A 502 -5.66 -10.34 21.02
CA ALA A 502 -5.02 -9.60 19.94
C ALA A 502 -4.23 -10.53 18.97
N LEU A 503 -3.69 -11.64 19.46
CA LEU A 503 -3.04 -12.65 18.63
C LEU A 503 -4.06 -13.39 17.75
N PHE A 504 -5.22 -13.80 18.29
CA PHE A 504 -6.31 -14.40 17.50
C PHE A 504 -6.76 -13.47 16.37
N TRP A 505 -6.96 -12.19 16.70
CA TRP A 505 -7.37 -11.16 15.73
C TRP A 505 -6.31 -10.81 14.68
N LYS A 506 -5.05 -11.19 14.89
CA LYS A 506 -3.96 -10.93 13.95
C LYS A 506 -4.14 -11.69 12.63
N ASP A 507 -4.67 -12.91 12.69
CA ASP A 507 -4.90 -13.77 11.52
C ASP A 507 -5.92 -13.12 10.57
N ARG A 508 -7.03 -12.61 11.12
CA ARG A 508 -8.08 -11.87 10.38
C ARG A 508 -7.57 -10.64 9.63
N LYS A 509 -6.47 -10.02 10.09
CA LYS A 509 -5.87 -8.84 9.41
C LYS A 509 -5.02 -9.22 8.19
N ASN A 510 -4.70 -10.51 8.00
CA ASN A 510 -3.81 -11.01 6.94
C ASN A 510 -4.52 -11.60 5.72
N LEU A 511 -5.85 -11.58 5.67
CA LEU A 511 -6.65 -12.16 4.55
C LEU A 511 -6.28 -11.61 3.16
N GLY A 512 -5.70 -10.41 3.06
CA GLY A 512 -5.16 -9.87 1.79
C GLY A 512 -4.06 -10.73 1.15
N ALA A 513 -3.51 -11.72 1.85
CA ALA A 513 -2.55 -12.70 1.33
C ALA A 513 -3.14 -13.62 0.24
N ILE A 514 -4.46 -13.81 0.19
CA ILE A 514 -5.13 -14.67 -0.82
C ILE A 514 -4.80 -14.27 -2.26
N ALA A 515 -4.51 -12.98 -2.50
CA ALA A 515 -4.18 -12.48 -3.82
C ALA A 515 -2.75 -12.85 -4.29
N ARG A 516 -1.93 -13.51 -3.47
CA ARG A 516 -0.64 -14.07 -3.92
C ARG A 516 -0.83 -15.18 -4.96
N HIS A 517 -1.94 -15.92 -4.92
CA HIS A 517 -2.18 -17.05 -5.81
C HIS A 517 -2.21 -16.67 -7.30
N THR A 518 -2.67 -15.46 -7.66
CA THR A 518 -2.90 -15.04 -9.05
C THR A 518 -2.06 -13.84 -9.51
N ASN A 519 -0.99 -13.51 -8.79
CA ASN A 519 -0.23 -12.27 -9.00
C ASN A 519 -1.12 -11.02 -8.88
N ALA A 520 -1.86 -10.94 -7.77
CA ALA A 520 -2.46 -9.74 -7.17
C ALA A 520 -3.85 -9.27 -7.62
N PHE A 521 -4.42 -9.77 -8.72
CA PHE A 521 -5.77 -9.36 -9.12
C PHE A 521 -6.85 -10.30 -8.57
N LYS A 522 -7.91 -9.70 -8.02
CA LYS A 522 -9.10 -10.40 -7.53
C LYS A 522 -10.35 -9.54 -7.74
N LEU A 523 -11.46 -10.19 -8.04
CA LEU A 523 -12.79 -9.57 -7.94
C LEU A 523 -13.21 -9.60 -6.45
N ASN A 524 -13.75 -8.50 -5.95
CA ASN A 524 -14.20 -8.38 -4.56
C ASN A 524 -15.67 -7.99 -4.56
N GLU A 525 -16.50 -8.86 -4.00
CA GLU A 525 -17.90 -8.59 -3.74
C GLU A 525 -18.16 -8.62 -2.24
N ASP A 526 -19.16 -7.87 -1.78
CA ASP A 526 -19.64 -7.82 -0.39
C ASP A 526 -21.15 -7.85 -0.43
N VAL A 527 -21.70 -9.05 -0.34
CA VAL A 527 -23.15 -9.26 -0.31
C VAL A 527 -23.62 -9.32 1.15
N VAL A 528 -24.88 -9.00 1.41
CA VAL A 528 -25.47 -9.16 2.74
C VAL A 528 -26.60 -10.16 2.64
N ILE A 529 -26.56 -11.17 3.50
CA ILE A 529 -27.51 -12.28 3.57
C ILE A 529 -28.28 -12.15 4.90
N PRO A 530 -29.61 -12.33 4.91
CA PRO A 530 -30.35 -12.49 6.16
C PRO A 530 -29.75 -13.65 6.97
N LEU A 531 -29.51 -13.44 8.27
CA LEU A 531 -28.77 -14.40 9.10
C LEU A 531 -29.39 -15.80 9.04
N GLU A 532 -30.72 -15.89 9.09
CA GLU A 532 -31.48 -17.15 9.02
C GLU A 532 -31.29 -17.91 7.70
N ARG A 533 -30.81 -17.26 6.63
CA ARG A 533 -30.52 -17.87 5.31
C ARG A 533 -29.02 -18.08 5.08
N LEU A 534 -28.16 -17.71 6.01
CA LEU A 534 -26.70 -17.88 5.89
C LEU A 534 -26.27 -19.34 5.66
N PRO A 535 -26.88 -20.37 6.31
CA PRO A 535 -26.53 -21.77 6.03
C PRO A 535 -26.82 -22.20 4.59
N GLU A 536 -27.93 -21.75 4.00
CA GLU A 536 -28.28 -22.05 2.60
C GLU A 536 -27.29 -21.37 1.62
N PHE A 537 -26.87 -20.14 1.94
CA PHE A 537 -25.85 -19.46 1.15
C PHE A 537 -24.47 -20.13 1.27
N ALA A 538 -24.09 -20.59 2.46
CA ALA A 538 -22.83 -21.29 2.68
C ALA A 538 -22.75 -22.61 1.88
N ASP A 539 -23.84 -23.38 1.87
CA ASP A 539 -23.99 -24.58 1.06
C ASP A 539 -23.90 -24.27 -0.45
N TYR A 540 -24.57 -23.19 -0.89
CA TYR A 540 -24.49 -22.72 -2.28
C TYR A 540 -23.05 -22.41 -2.71
N ILE A 541 -22.28 -21.71 -1.88
CA ILE A 541 -20.88 -21.36 -2.18
C ILE A 541 -20.00 -22.61 -2.27
N GLU A 542 -20.18 -23.59 -1.39
CA GLU A 542 -19.41 -24.84 -1.42
C GLU A 542 -19.73 -25.63 -2.70
N ARG A 543 -21.01 -25.79 -3.04
CA ARG A 543 -21.44 -26.42 -4.29
C ARG A 543 -20.88 -25.70 -5.52
N LEU A 544 -20.89 -24.37 -5.51
CA LEU A 544 -20.36 -23.58 -6.63
C LEU A 544 -18.83 -23.73 -6.76
N ASN A 545 -18.09 -23.80 -5.64
CA ASN A 545 -16.65 -24.11 -5.67
C ASN A 545 -16.38 -25.49 -6.27
N ILE A 546 -17.17 -26.51 -5.91
CA ILE A 546 -17.07 -27.87 -6.45
C ILE A 546 -17.39 -27.88 -7.95
N GLU A 547 -18.44 -27.16 -8.39
CA GLU A 547 -18.77 -27.00 -9.81
C GLU A 547 -17.60 -26.41 -10.60
N LYS A 548 -16.95 -25.36 -10.07
CA LYS A 548 -15.79 -24.72 -10.72
C LYS A 548 -14.54 -25.59 -10.72
N GLU A 549 -14.36 -26.43 -9.71
CA GLU A 549 -13.30 -27.43 -9.68
C GLU A 549 -13.51 -28.50 -10.76
N ILE A 550 -14.69 -29.11 -10.82
CA ILE A 550 -15.01 -30.13 -11.83
C ILE A 550 -14.95 -29.54 -13.24
N ALA A 551 -15.41 -28.30 -13.44
CA ALA A 551 -15.31 -27.62 -14.73
C ALA A 551 -13.85 -27.39 -15.16
N ASN A 552 -12.94 -27.09 -14.23
CA ASN A 552 -11.50 -26.98 -14.51
C ASN A 552 -10.90 -28.35 -14.87
N ASP A 553 -11.25 -29.38 -14.11
CA ASP A 553 -10.81 -30.77 -14.33
C ASP A 553 -11.24 -31.31 -15.71
N LEU A 554 -12.47 -30.99 -16.13
CA LEU A 554 -12.95 -31.32 -17.48
C LEU A 554 -12.13 -30.62 -18.58
N ARG A 555 -11.81 -29.33 -18.41
CA ARG A 555 -10.95 -28.61 -19.37
C ARG A 555 -9.54 -29.18 -19.40
N LEU A 556 -8.97 -29.50 -18.24
CA LEU A 556 -7.64 -30.07 -18.09
C LEU A 556 -7.56 -31.44 -18.78
N THR A 557 -8.49 -32.34 -18.49
CA THR A 557 -8.55 -33.67 -19.11
C THR A 557 -8.75 -33.59 -20.62
N GLU A 558 -9.60 -32.68 -21.13
CA GLU A 558 -9.75 -32.44 -22.57
C GLU A 558 -8.44 -31.99 -23.23
N ARG A 559 -7.71 -31.03 -22.62
CA ARG A 559 -6.41 -30.57 -23.12
C ARG A 559 -5.33 -31.64 -23.05
N ILE A 560 -5.33 -32.48 -22.01
CA ILE A 560 -4.39 -33.60 -21.88
C ILE A 560 -4.65 -34.61 -23.01
N VAL A 561 -5.90 -34.97 -23.29
CA VAL A 561 -6.23 -35.87 -24.41
C VAL A 561 -5.77 -35.28 -25.75
N GLU A 562 -6.03 -33.99 -26.00
CA GLU A 562 -5.56 -33.31 -27.21
C GLU A 562 -4.02 -33.29 -27.32
N PHE A 563 -3.32 -33.05 -26.21
CA PHE A 563 -1.87 -33.10 -26.13
C PHE A 563 -1.33 -34.48 -26.49
N LEU A 564 -1.88 -35.56 -25.91
CA LEU A 564 -1.44 -36.94 -26.20
C LEU A 564 -1.67 -37.32 -27.67
N LEU A 565 -2.81 -36.94 -28.23
CA LEU A 565 -3.11 -37.14 -29.65
C LEU A 565 -2.15 -36.34 -30.56
N THR A 566 -1.73 -35.15 -30.13
CA THR A 566 -0.77 -34.32 -30.85
C THR A 566 0.63 -34.94 -30.80
N CYS A 567 1.08 -35.40 -29.63
CA CYS A 567 2.33 -36.13 -29.46
C CYS A 567 2.37 -37.34 -30.41
N LYS A 568 1.31 -38.17 -30.42
CA LYS A 568 1.15 -39.30 -31.34
C LYS A 568 1.32 -38.89 -32.81
N ARG A 569 0.57 -37.88 -33.27
CA ARG A 569 0.63 -37.41 -34.67
C ARG A 569 1.99 -36.84 -35.05
N SER A 570 2.70 -36.23 -34.11
CA SER A 570 3.98 -35.58 -34.36
C SER A 570 5.18 -36.54 -34.38
N GLY A 571 5.07 -37.68 -33.70
CA GLY A 571 6.17 -38.64 -33.50
C GLY A 571 7.37 -38.10 -32.69
N LYS A 572 7.33 -36.83 -32.25
CA LYS A 572 8.47 -36.14 -31.61
C LYS A 572 8.66 -36.48 -30.13
N SER A 573 7.68 -37.09 -29.49
CA SER A 573 7.71 -37.40 -28.05
C SER A 573 8.61 -38.58 -27.68
N GLY A 574 9.02 -39.42 -28.64
CA GLY A 574 9.80 -40.65 -28.39
C GLY A 574 9.08 -41.77 -27.63
N ALA A 575 7.90 -41.51 -27.06
CA ALA A 575 7.08 -42.48 -26.34
C ALA A 575 6.30 -43.43 -27.27
N PRO A 576 6.14 -44.72 -26.92
CA PRO A 576 5.36 -45.68 -27.70
C PRO A 576 3.89 -45.26 -27.86
N GLU A 577 3.34 -45.37 -29.07
CA GLU A 577 1.95 -44.98 -29.37
C GLU A 577 0.94 -45.71 -28.49
N ALA A 578 1.12 -47.02 -28.27
CA ALA A 578 0.24 -47.82 -27.42
C ALA A 578 0.15 -47.29 -25.97
N LYS A 579 1.24 -46.69 -25.48
CA LYS A 579 1.30 -46.11 -24.12
C LYS A 579 0.58 -44.76 -24.06
N LEU A 580 0.69 -43.96 -25.12
CA LEU A 580 -0.07 -42.71 -25.27
C LEU A 580 -1.58 -43.00 -25.39
N ASP A 581 -1.96 -44.02 -26.17
CA ASP A 581 -3.36 -44.42 -26.37
C ASP A 581 -3.98 -44.95 -25.06
N ALA A 582 -3.28 -45.83 -24.34
CA ALA A 582 -3.74 -46.35 -23.06
C ALA A 582 -3.96 -45.24 -22.02
N PHE A 583 -3.04 -44.28 -21.94
CA PHE A 583 -3.20 -43.15 -21.01
C PHE A 583 -4.31 -42.20 -21.45
N ALA A 584 -4.44 -41.91 -22.75
CA ALA A 584 -5.53 -41.08 -23.29
C ALA A 584 -6.92 -41.71 -23.05
N HIS A 585 -7.03 -43.04 -23.12
CA HIS A 585 -8.25 -43.78 -22.75
C HIS A 585 -8.56 -43.62 -21.27
N ARG A 586 -7.58 -43.83 -20.38
CA ARG A 586 -7.76 -43.62 -18.93
C ARG A 586 -8.21 -42.20 -18.61
N VAL A 587 -7.60 -41.19 -19.22
CA VAL A 587 -8.00 -39.78 -19.02
C VAL A 587 -9.41 -39.53 -19.54
N THR A 588 -9.81 -40.18 -20.64
CA THR A 588 -11.18 -40.10 -21.18
C THR A 588 -12.21 -40.69 -20.23
N GLU A 589 -11.93 -41.85 -19.63
CA GLU A 589 -12.81 -42.48 -18.64
C GLU A 589 -12.98 -41.59 -17.40
N ILE A 590 -11.87 -41.04 -16.87
CA ILE A 590 -11.90 -40.08 -15.76
C ILE A 590 -12.73 -38.85 -16.12
N ARG A 591 -12.55 -38.29 -17.32
CA ARG A 591 -13.34 -37.15 -17.82
C ARG A 591 -14.84 -37.48 -17.86
N ASP A 592 -15.21 -38.65 -18.34
CA ASP A 592 -16.63 -39.01 -18.45
C ASP A 592 -17.25 -39.25 -17.06
N ARG A 593 -16.48 -39.77 -16.09
CA ARG A 593 -16.89 -39.79 -14.67
C ARG A 593 -17.08 -38.38 -14.10
N CYS A 594 -16.15 -37.45 -14.36
CA CYS A 594 -16.31 -36.04 -13.98
C CYS A 594 -17.57 -35.40 -14.59
N ARG A 595 -17.90 -35.70 -15.86
CA ARG A 595 -19.15 -35.24 -16.48
C ARG A 595 -20.39 -35.79 -15.78
N GLY A 596 -20.35 -37.07 -15.39
CA GLY A 596 -21.39 -37.71 -14.59
C GLY A 596 -21.59 -37.01 -13.24
N CYS A 597 -20.50 -36.72 -12.52
CA CYS A 597 -20.56 -35.97 -11.26
C CYS A 597 -21.14 -34.57 -11.45
N LEU A 598 -20.75 -33.85 -12.51
CA LEU A 598 -21.28 -32.52 -12.80
C LEU A 598 -22.78 -32.53 -13.08
N ALA A 599 -23.27 -33.52 -13.83
CA ALA A 599 -24.70 -33.67 -14.11
C ALA A 599 -25.49 -34.08 -12.85
N GLY A 600 -24.90 -34.88 -11.97
CA GLY A 600 -25.52 -35.31 -10.71
C GLY A 600 -25.65 -34.22 -9.64
N LEU A 601 -24.85 -33.14 -9.73
CA LEU A 601 -24.89 -32.02 -8.79
C LEU A 601 -26.20 -31.22 -8.81
N GLU A 602 -27.02 -31.34 -9.86
CA GLU A 602 -28.35 -30.74 -9.92
C GLU A 602 -29.35 -31.37 -8.93
N GLY A 603 -29.09 -32.61 -8.47
CA GLY A 603 -29.91 -33.35 -7.50
C GLY A 603 -29.47 -33.26 -6.03
N GLY A 604 -28.38 -32.55 -5.73
CA GLY A 604 -27.75 -32.48 -4.40
C GLY A 604 -26.23 -32.68 -4.48
N LEU A 605 -25.50 -32.47 -3.37
CA LEU A 605 -24.11 -32.91 -3.27
C LEU A 605 -24.09 -34.43 -3.50
N PRO A 606 -23.22 -34.98 -4.37
CA PRO A 606 -23.20 -36.42 -4.61
C PRO A 606 -23.00 -37.14 -3.27
N ASP A 607 -23.83 -38.17 -3.03
CA ASP A 607 -23.66 -39.08 -1.91
C ASP A 607 -22.21 -39.60 -1.97
N LYS A 608 -21.45 -39.26 -0.92
CA LYS A 608 -20.16 -39.90 -0.67
C LYS A 608 -20.43 -41.40 -0.54
N ASP A 609 -19.47 -42.24 -0.95
CA ASP A 609 -19.57 -43.65 -0.59
C ASP A 609 -19.54 -43.82 0.95
N ARG A 610 -19.76 -45.06 1.41
CA ARG A 610 -19.83 -45.40 2.84
C ARG A 610 -18.58 -45.01 3.65
N ASP A 611 -17.47 -44.63 3.00
CA ASP A 611 -16.18 -44.27 3.60
C ASP A 611 -15.78 -42.78 3.36
N GLY A 612 -16.63 -41.97 2.71
CA GLY A 612 -16.48 -40.52 2.71
C GLY A 612 -15.51 -39.91 1.69
N GLN A 613 -15.05 -40.64 0.67
CA GLN A 613 -14.13 -40.11 -0.36
C GLN A 613 -14.83 -39.65 -1.64
N ILE A 614 -14.29 -38.60 -2.26
CA ILE A 614 -14.71 -38.11 -3.59
C ILE A 614 -14.26 -39.12 -4.65
N LEU A 615 -15.20 -39.66 -5.42
CA LEU A 615 -14.98 -40.82 -6.31
C LEU A 615 -14.00 -40.58 -7.48
N VAL A 616 -13.53 -39.36 -7.78
CA VAL A 616 -12.59 -39.09 -8.88
C VAL A 616 -11.60 -37.99 -8.48
N SER A 617 -10.30 -38.28 -8.47
CA SER A 617 -9.25 -37.29 -8.18
C SER A 617 -8.37 -37.09 -9.40
N VAL A 618 -8.61 -36.04 -10.20
CA VAL A 618 -7.76 -35.74 -11.36
C VAL A 618 -6.30 -35.48 -10.95
N GLU A 619 -6.10 -34.91 -9.75
CA GLU A 619 -4.78 -34.69 -9.18
C GLU A 619 -4.00 -36.01 -9.02
N GLU A 620 -4.60 -37.04 -8.42
CA GLU A 620 -3.92 -38.31 -8.17
C GLU A 620 -3.95 -39.23 -9.39
N ASP A 621 -5.12 -39.37 -10.01
CA ASP A 621 -5.39 -40.33 -11.08
C ASP A 621 -4.79 -39.92 -12.43
N VAL A 622 -4.61 -38.62 -12.67
CA VAL A 622 -4.04 -38.09 -13.92
C VAL A 622 -2.69 -37.45 -13.67
N LEU A 623 -2.62 -36.40 -12.85
CA LEU A 623 -1.40 -35.61 -12.70
C LEU A 623 -0.30 -36.39 -11.97
N GLY A 624 -0.62 -37.04 -10.86
CA GLY A 624 0.31 -37.88 -10.10
C GLY A 624 0.70 -39.17 -10.83
N ALA A 625 -0.18 -39.68 -11.69
CA ALA A 625 0.06 -40.91 -12.44
C ALA A 625 0.87 -40.70 -13.73
N PHE A 626 0.85 -39.51 -14.33
CA PHE A 626 1.52 -39.26 -15.61
C PHE A 626 3.04 -39.39 -15.52
N PRO A 627 3.77 -38.73 -14.59
CA PRO A 627 5.22 -38.88 -14.48
C PRO A 627 5.65 -40.31 -14.14
N LYS A 628 4.83 -41.05 -13.37
CA LYS A 628 5.07 -42.47 -13.06
C LYS A 628 4.93 -43.33 -14.32
N SER A 629 3.89 -43.07 -15.12
CA SER A 629 3.63 -43.80 -16.36
C SER A 629 4.69 -43.50 -17.42
N PHE A 630 5.14 -42.26 -17.57
CA PHE A 630 6.10 -41.83 -18.60
C PHE A 630 7.53 -41.62 -18.06
N HIS A 631 7.92 -42.38 -17.03
CA HIS A 631 9.30 -42.36 -16.53
C HIS A 631 10.30 -42.60 -17.68
N GLY A 632 11.36 -41.77 -17.74
CA GLY A 632 12.34 -41.77 -18.83
C GLY A 632 12.05 -40.81 -19.99
N TYR A 633 10.87 -40.21 -20.07
CA TYR A 633 10.49 -39.24 -21.11
C TYR A 633 10.47 -37.79 -20.57
N ALA A 634 11.63 -37.28 -20.16
CA ALA A 634 11.74 -36.01 -19.44
C ALA A 634 11.14 -34.80 -20.18
N GLU A 635 11.30 -34.71 -21.50
CA GLU A 635 10.72 -33.62 -22.30
C GLU A 635 9.19 -33.67 -22.34
N LEU A 636 8.62 -34.87 -22.52
CA LEU A 636 7.17 -35.09 -22.51
C LEU A 636 6.56 -34.78 -21.13
N ILE A 637 7.22 -35.21 -20.05
CA ILE A 637 6.80 -34.89 -18.68
C ILE A 637 6.79 -33.38 -18.46
N ARG A 638 7.86 -32.69 -18.86
CA ARG A 638 7.95 -31.23 -18.71
C ARG A 638 6.86 -30.50 -19.52
N GLU A 639 6.58 -30.93 -20.74
CA GLU A 639 5.49 -30.37 -21.56
C GLU A 639 4.12 -30.60 -20.93
N PHE A 640 3.87 -31.81 -20.42
CA PHE A 640 2.65 -32.15 -19.68
C PHE A 640 2.49 -31.31 -18.42
N GLU A 641 3.53 -31.22 -17.59
CA GLU A 641 3.53 -30.42 -16.35
C GLU A 641 3.29 -28.95 -16.65
N THR A 642 3.87 -28.42 -17.73
CA THR A 642 3.64 -27.04 -18.19
C THR A 642 2.18 -26.83 -18.61
N LEU A 643 1.60 -27.78 -19.36
CA LEU A 643 0.20 -27.74 -19.77
C LEU A 643 -0.74 -27.82 -18.56
N ALA A 644 -0.47 -28.75 -17.63
CA ALA A 644 -1.26 -28.95 -16.43
C ALA A 644 -1.22 -27.72 -15.53
N ALA A 645 -0.03 -27.15 -15.29
CA ALA A 645 0.13 -25.92 -14.52
C ALA A 645 -0.63 -24.75 -15.15
N ALA A 646 -0.60 -24.62 -16.49
CA ALA A 646 -1.32 -23.57 -17.21
C ALA A 646 -2.84 -23.66 -17.08
N GLU A 647 -3.44 -24.84 -16.94
CA GLU A 647 -4.89 -24.98 -16.70
C GLU A 647 -5.26 -24.90 -15.22
N ARG A 648 -4.46 -25.45 -14.31
CA ARG A 648 -4.70 -25.36 -12.86
C ARG A 648 -4.74 -23.92 -12.38
N THR A 649 -3.87 -23.07 -12.92
CA THR A 649 -3.83 -21.63 -12.60
C THR A 649 -5.06 -20.86 -13.09
N ARG A 650 -5.84 -21.42 -14.03
CA ARG A 650 -7.11 -20.86 -14.53
C ARG A 650 -8.34 -21.32 -13.74
N ARG A 651 -8.15 -22.06 -12.63
CA ARG A 651 -9.24 -22.49 -11.75
C ARG A 651 -9.88 -21.28 -11.07
N ILE A 652 -11.21 -21.21 -11.11
CA ILE A 652 -11.97 -20.23 -10.34
C ILE A 652 -12.07 -20.72 -8.90
N ILE A 653 -11.63 -19.89 -7.96
CA ILE A 653 -11.69 -20.15 -6.53
C ILE A 653 -12.54 -19.06 -5.89
N ILE A 654 -13.54 -19.45 -5.12
CA ILE A 654 -14.42 -18.53 -4.39
C ILE A 654 -14.04 -18.62 -2.92
N ALA A 655 -13.41 -17.57 -2.40
CA ALA A 655 -13.01 -17.46 -1.01
C ALA A 655 -13.89 -16.46 -0.27
N THR A 656 -14.38 -16.85 0.90
CA THR A 656 -15.34 -16.08 1.70
C THR A 656 -14.80 -15.76 3.08
N HIS A 657 -14.99 -14.51 3.48
CA HIS A 657 -14.88 -14.07 4.86
C HIS A 657 -16.03 -13.13 5.16
N MET A 658 -16.37 -12.91 6.42
CA MET A 658 -17.60 -12.17 6.74
C MET A 658 -17.50 -11.40 8.05
N HIS A 659 -18.23 -10.28 8.07
CA HIS A 659 -18.74 -9.68 9.29
C HIS A 659 -20.00 -10.48 9.66
N ALA A 660 -19.78 -11.67 10.23
CA ALA A 660 -20.77 -12.72 10.42
C ALA A 660 -21.98 -12.24 11.24
N GLY A 661 -21.77 -11.42 12.27
CA GLY A 661 -22.87 -10.89 13.10
C GLY A 661 -23.86 -9.97 12.37
N ASP A 662 -23.49 -9.44 11.20
CA ASP A 662 -24.35 -8.59 10.36
C ASP A 662 -24.84 -9.29 9.09
N GLY A 663 -24.45 -10.56 8.87
CA GLY A 663 -24.74 -11.29 7.64
C GLY A 663 -23.99 -10.78 6.40
N ASN A 664 -22.98 -9.92 6.57
CA ASN A 664 -22.23 -9.33 5.47
C ASN A 664 -21.03 -10.20 5.05
N VAL A 665 -21.16 -10.84 3.89
CA VAL A 665 -20.22 -11.81 3.32
C VAL A 665 -19.38 -11.19 2.21
N HIS A 666 -18.08 -11.15 2.43
CA HIS A 666 -17.07 -10.74 1.45
C HIS A 666 -16.62 -11.93 0.59
N VAL A 667 -17.00 -11.91 -0.68
CA VAL A 667 -16.69 -12.96 -1.67
C VAL A 667 -15.56 -12.50 -2.57
N ASN A 668 -14.46 -13.25 -2.58
CA ASN A 668 -13.22 -12.91 -3.25
C ASN A 668 -12.89 -13.97 -4.29
N ILE A 669 -12.69 -13.55 -5.55
CA ILE A 669 -12.37 -14.45 -6.66
C ILE A 669 -11.01 -14.03 -7.26
N PRO A 670 -9.90 -14.69 -6.88
CA PRO A 670 -8.58 -14.44 -7.46
C PRO A 670 -8.56 -14.80 -8.95
N VAL A 671 -7.99 -13.91 -9.78
CA VAL A 671 -7.98 -14.07 -11.25
C VAL A 671 -6.72 -13.50 -11.90
N HIS A 672 -6.37 -14.04 -13.07
CA HIS A 672 -5.33 -13.49 -13.93
C HIS A 672 -5.92 -12.47 -14.91
N SER A 673 -5.56 -11.19 -14.76
CA SER A 673 -6.11 -10.10 -15.58
C SER A 673 -5.75 -10.16 -17.08
N ASN A 674 -4.75 -10.95 -17.45
CA ASN A 674 -4.38 -11.22 -18.85
C ASN A 674 -5.20 -12.35 -19.49
N ASP A 675 -5.88 -13.18 -18.71
CA ASP A 675 -6.73 -14.26 -19.21
C ASP A 675 -8.18 -13.77 -19.32
N TYR A 676 -8.57 -13.39 -20.54
CA TYR A 676 -9.91 -12.89 -20.83
C TYR A 676 -11.02 -13.91 -20.51
N LEU A 677 -10.78 -15.21 -20.75
CA LEU A 677 -11.77 -16.24 -20.49
C LEU A 677 -11.96 -16.44 -18.99
N MET A 678 -10.85 -16.47 -18.23
CA MET A 678 -10.91 -16.55 -16.77
C MET A 678 -11.60 -15.32 -16.18
N MET A 679 -11.27 -14.12 -16.67
CA MET A 679 -11.91 -12.87 -16.26
C MET A 679 -13.42 -12.90 -16.48
N ARG A 680 -13.86 -13.38 -17.65
CA ARG A 680 -15.28 -13.54 -17.97
C ARG A 680 -15.96 -14.58 -17.09
N GLU A 681 -15.35 -15.75 -16.91
CA GLU A 681 -15.89 -16.81 -16.06
C GLU A 681 -16.03 -16.35 -14.59
N ALA A 682 -15.04 -15.61 -14.09
CA ALA A 682 -15.07 -15.03 -12.76
C ALA A 682 -16.16 -13.96 -12.60
N ASP A 683 -16.34 -13.11 -13.60
CA ASP A 683 -17.40 -12.09 -13.64
C ASP A 683 -18.82 -12.70 -13.68
N GLU A 684 -18.99 -13.77 -14.47
CA GLU A 684 -20.23 -14.57 -14.50
C GLU A 684 -20.49 -15.24 -13.13
N THR A 685 -19.42 -15.75 -12.49
CA THR A 685 -19.47 -16.38 -11.16
C THR A 685 -19.85 -15.37 -10.07
N ALA A 686 -19.22 -14.19 -10.03
CA ALA A 686 -19.58 -13.10 -9.13
C ALA A 686 -21.06 -12.70 -9.30
N GLY A 687 -21.55 -12.65 -10.54
CA GLY A 687 -22.95 -12.41 -10.84
C GLY A 687 -23.89 -13.50 -10.33
N ALA A 688 -23.48 -14.77 -10.36
CA ALA A 688 -24.25 -15.89 -9.81
C ALA A 688 -24.42 -15.75 -8.30
N VAL A 689 -23.33 -15.45 -7.60
CA VAL A 689 -23.31 -15.19 -6.16
C VAL A 689 -24.23 -14.02 -5.77
N MET A 690 -24.17 -12.90 -6.50
CA MET A 690 -25.03 -11.74 -6.23
C MET A 690 -26.51 -12.03 -6.49
N ARG A 691 -26.84 -12.76 -7.57
CA ARG A 691 -28.23 -13.17 -7.82
C ARG A 691 -28.76 -14.08 -6.72
N GLU A 692 -27.93 -14.99 -6.24
CA GLU A 692 -28.29 -15.87 -5.13
C GLU A 692 -28.52 -15.10 -3.84
N ALA A 693 -27.64 -14.13 -3.52
CA ALA A 693 -27.83 -13.26 -2.36
C ALA A 693 -29.19 -12.54 -2.39
N VAL A 694 -29.58 -11.99 -3.55
CA VAL A 694 -30.89 -11.34 -3.73
C VAL A 694 -32.04 -12.35 -3.65
N ARG A 695 -31.89 -13.55 -4.22
CA ARG A 695 -32.90 -14.64 -4.14
C ARG A 695 -33.20 -15.01 -2.69
N LEU A 696 -32.20 -14.99 -1.82
CA LEU A 696 -32.30 -15.28 -0.39
C LEU A 696 -32.86 -14.10 0.44
N GLY A 697 -33.27 -13.00 -0.20
CA GLY A 697 -33.77 -11.79 0.48
C GLY A 697 -32.68 -10.81 0.91
N GLY A 698 -31.44 -11.04 0.48
CA GLY A 698 -30.29 -10.18 0.74
C GLY A 698 -30.11 -9.03 -0.24
N VAL A 699 -28.93 -8.40 -0.20
CA VAL A 699 -28.53 -7.32 -1.10
C VAL A 699 -27.13 -7.51 -1.67
N VAL A 700 -26.88 -6.91 -2.84
CA VAL A 700 -25.62 -7.00 -3.58
C VAL A 700 -24.48 -6.18 -2.98
N SER A 701 -24.76 -5.32 -2.00
CA SER A 701 -23.76 -4.46 -1.38
C SER A 701 -24.09 -4.10 0.06
N GLY A 702 -23.15 -4.34 0.97
CA GLY A 702 -23.26 -4.02 2.39
C GLY A 702 -22.47 -2.78 2.82
N GLU A 703 -21.25 -2.57 2.30
CA GLU A 703 -20.37 -1.51 2.81
C GLU A 703 -19.37 -0.90 1.82
N HIS A 704 -19.08 -1.52 0.67
CA HIS A 704 -18.03 -1.03 -0.25
C HIS A 704 -18.50 -0.03 -1.32
N GLY A 705 -19.79 0.26 -1.40
CA GLY A 705 -20.41 1.01 -2.48
C GLY A 705 -20.92 0.12 -3.62
N ILE A 706 -21.36 0.75 -4.71
CA ILE A 706 -21.74 0.10 -5.97
C ILE A 706 -20.70 0.43 -7.05
N GLY A 707 -20.26 1.69 -7.11
CA GLY A 707 -19.24 2.17 -8.02
C GLY A 707 -19.47 1.75 -9.47
N LEU A 708 -18.43 1.18 -10.07
CA LEU A 708 -18.45 0.59 -11.41
C LEU A 708 -18.61 -0.93 -11.38
N THR A 709 -18.12 -1.59 -10.32
CA THR A 709 -18.03 -3.07 -10.28
C THR A 709 -19.39 -3.73 -10.21
N LYS A 710 -20.31 -3.15 -9.44
CA LYS A 710 -21.63 -3.76 -9.15
C LYS A 710 -22.78 -3.13 -9.90
N LEU A 711 -22.51 -2.12 -10.72
CA LEU A 711 -23.54 -1.30 -11.38
C LEU A 711 -24.55 -2.14 -12.18
N LYS A 712 -24.09 -3.17 -12.89
CA LYS A 712 -24.94 -4.09 -13.68
C LYS A 712 -25.79 -5.06 -12.84
N TYR A 713 -25.57 -5.16 -11.53
CA TYR A 713 -26.30 -6.07 -10.64
C TYR A 713 -27.29 -5.34 -9.73
N ILE A 714 -27.27 -4.01 -9.72
CA ILE A 714 -28.29 -3.22 -9.04
C ILE A 714 -29.56 -3.16 -9.91
N GLY A 715 -30.72 -3.24 -9.24
CA GLY A 715 -32.01 -3.07 -9.90
C GLY A 715 -32.16 -1.70 -10.55
N ARG A 716 -32.71 -1.65 -11.76
CA ARG A 716 -32.88 -0.41 -12.54
C ARG A 716 -33.69 0.64 -11.77
N GLU A 717 -34.70 0.22 -11.03
CA GLU A 717 -35.52 1.06 -10.13
C GLU A 717 -34.69 1.89 -9.12
N VAL A 718 -33.64 1.30 -8.54
CA VAL A 718 -32.76 1.96 -7.57
C VAL A 718 -31.92 3.03 -8.26
N LEU A 719 -31.40 2.73 -9.46
CA LEU A 719 -30.60 3.68 -10.24
C LEU A 719 -31.45 4.81 -10.77
N ASP A 720 -32.67 4.53 -11.24
CA ASP A 720 -33.59 5.54 -11.74
C ASP A 720 -34.05 6.47 -10.61
N ALA A 721 -34.31 5.95 -9.40
CA ALA A 721 -34.61 6.75 -8.22
C ALA A 721 -33.42 7.65 -7.82
N TYR A 722 -32.19 7.11 -7.86
CA TYR A 722 -30.99 7.91 -7.62
C TYR A 722 -30.78 8.97 -8.71
N ALA A 723 -30.99 8.64 -9.98
CA ALA A 723 -30.87 9.57 -11.09
C ALA A 723 -31.91 10.71 -10.98
N ALA A 724 -33.12 10.41 -10.52
CA ALA A 724 -34.14 11.42 -10.23
C ALA A 724 -33.70 12.38 -9.12
N TYR A 725 -33.17 11.85 -8.01
CA TYR A 725 -32.56 12.65 -6.95
C TYR A 725 -31.39 13.50 -7.46
N LYS A 726 -30.48 12.90 -8.23
CA LYS A 726 -29.28 13.57 -8.72
C LYS A 726 -29.61 14.73 -9.65
N ARG A 727 -30.66 14.64 -10.48
CA ARG A 727 -31.12 15.75 -11.34
C ARG A 727 -31.53 16.99 -10.54
N ASP A 728 -32.03 16.81 -9.32
CA ASP A 728 -32.40 17.91 -8.41
C ASP A 728 -31.17 18.44 -7.66
N ALA A 729 -30.37 17.55 -7.07
CA ALA A 729 -29.21 17.91 -6.23
C ALA A 729 -28.01 18.44 -7.03
N ASP A 730 -27.80 17.94 -8.25
CA ASP A 730 -26.70 18.30 -9.16
C ASP A 730 -27.19 18.36 -10.63
N PRO A 731 -27.97 19.39 -11.01
CA PRO A 731 -28.55 19.51 -12.35
C PRO A 731 -27.48 19.57 -13.47
N GLY A 732 -26.26 20.00 -13.14
CA GLY A 732 -25.15 20.09 -14.07
C GLY A 732 -24.35 18.79 -14.23
N ASN A 733 -24.70 17.72 -13.50
CA ASN A 733 -23.93 16.48 -13.41
C ASN A 733 -22.43 16.74 -13.12
N LEU A 734 -22.16 17.71 -12.25
CA LEU A 734 -20.83 18.15 -11.87
C LEU A 734 -20.09 17.09 -11.05
N PHE A 735 -20.79 16.40 -10.14
CA PHE A 735 -20.17 15.50 -9.17
C PHE A 735 -20.19 14.05 -9.61
N ASN A 736 -18.99 13.45 -9.60
CA ASN A 736 -18.67 12.06 -9.90
C ASN A 736 -19.53 11.43 -11.02
N PRO A 737 -19.55 12.04 -12.22
CA PRO A 737 -20.42 11.60 -13.30
C PRO A 737 -20.05 10.20 -13.80
N GLY A 738 -21.05 9.46 -14.30
CA GLY A 738 -20.92 8.06 -14.74
C GLY A 738 -20.82 7.04 -13.60
N LYS A 739 -20.87 7.46 -12.33
CA LYS A 739 -21.10 6.57 -11.18
C LYS A 739 -22.57 6.50 -10.86
N LEU A 740 -23.03 5.30 -10.50
CA LEU A 740 -24.46 5.02 -10.25
C LEU A 740 -25.36 5.44 -11.43
N ASP A 741 -24.78 5.48 -12.63
CA ASP A 741 -25.45 5.86 -13.86
C ASP A 741 -25.86 4.57 -14.59
N PRO A 742 -27.16 4.30 -14.77
CA PRO A 742 -27.62 3.04 -15.33
C PRO A 742 -27.19 2.82 -16.78
N ASP A 743 -26.78 3.88 -17.49
CA ASP A 743 -26.42 3.83 -18.90
C ASP A 743 -24.90 3.94 -19.12
N PHE A 744 -24.09 3.87 -18.04
CA PHE A 744 -22.63 3.90 -18.16
C PHE A 744 -22.10 2.67 -18.95
N PRO A 745 -21.28 2.90 -20.01
CA PRO A 745 -20.75 1.82 -20.83
C PRO A 745 -19.64 1.02 -20.12
N LEU A 746 -20.01 -0.04 -19.39
CA LEU A 746 -19.08 -0.88 -18.61
C LEU A 746 -17.92 -1.48 -19.43
N HIS A 747 -18.09 -1.65 -20.75
CA HIS A 747 -17.02 -2.11 -21.64
C HIS A 747 -15.85 -1.11 -21.79
N MET A 748 -15.99 0.12 -21.28
CA MET A 748 -14.90 1.12 -21.22
C MET A 748 -13.92 0.90 -20.04
N VAL A 749 -14.22 -0.01 -19.12
CA VAL A 749 -13.38 -0.33 -17.96
C VAL A 749 -12.32 -1.36 -18.35
N TYR A 750 -11.06 -1.08 -18.02
CA TYR A 750 -9.96 -2.04 -18.15
C TYR A 750 -9.07 -2.12 -16.91
N THR A 751 -8.27 -3.18 -16.83
CA THR A 751 -7.19 -3.32 -15.84
C THR A 751 -5.84 -3.45 -16.56
N PRO A 752 -4.76 -2.78 -16.10
CA PRO A 752 -3.40 -3.06 -16.57
C PRO A 752 -2.97 -4.49 -16.20
N SER A 753 -2.13 -5.12 -17.00
CA SER A 753 -1.62 -6.47 -16.72
C SER A 753 -0.10 -6.54 -16.80
N PHE A 754 0.54 -6.90 -15.69
CA PHE A 754 1.99 -7.12 -15.62
C PHE A 754 2.42 -8.35 -16.39
N ASN A 755 1.61 -9.42 -16.39
CA ASN A 755 1.88 -10.64 -17.15
C ASN A 755 1.97 -10.36 -18.66
N LEU A 756 1.25 -9.34 -19.18
CA LEU A 756 1.37 -8.94 -20.59
C LEU A 756 2.67 -8.19 -20.90
N LEU A 757 3.30 -7.55 -19.90
CA LEU A 757 4.62 -6.95 -20.08
C LEU A 757 5.69 -8.05 -20.26
N GLU A 758 5.54 -9.18 -19.58
CA GLU A 758 6.44 -10.33 -19.69
C GLU A 758 6.44 -10.96 -21.10
N LEU A 759 5.38 -10.78 -21.90
CA LEU A 759 5.40 -11.16 -23.32
C LEU A 759 6.51 -10.42 -24.09
N GLU A 760 6.93 -9.25 -23.62
CA GLU A 760 8.05 -8.46 -24.15
C GLU A 760 9.34 -8.72 -23.37
N ALA A 761 9.50 -9.89 -22.72
CA ALA A 761 10.65 -10.24 -21.89
C ALA A 761 12.00 -9.97 -22.57
N PHE A 762 12.12 -10.22 -23.87
CA PHE A 762 13.34 -9.91 -24.62
C PHE A 762 13.68 -8.41 -24.58
N ILE A 763 12.68 -7.53 -24.77
CA ILE A 763 12.85 -6.08 -24.72
C ILE A 763 13.06 -5.61 -23.28
N LEU A 764 12.32 -6.17 -22.31
CA LEU A 764 12.49 -5.88 -20.89
C LEU A 764 13.91 -6.21 -20.41
N LYS A 765 14.45 -7.36 -20.84
CA LYS A 765 15.82 -7.78 -20.55
C LYS A 765 16.85 -6.87 -21.22
N ALA A 766 16.66 -6.52 -22.49
CA ALA A 766 17.52 -5.55 -23.18
C ALA A 766 17.49 -4.15 -22.53
N ALA A 767 16.38 -3.81 -21.87
CA ALA A 767 16.19 -2.56 -21.13
C ALA A 767 16.61 -2.63 -19.65
N ASP A 768 17.08 -3.78 -19.14
CA ASP A 768 17.42 -4.06 -17.73
C ASP A 768 16.28 -3.71 -16.74
N ILE A 769 15.02 -3.93 -17.11
CA ILE A 769 13.83 -3.63 -16.27
C ILE A 769 12.96 -4.86 -15.95
N GLU A 770 13.36 -6.05 -16.39
CA GLU A 770 12.70 -7.32 -16.09
C GLU A 770 12.57 -7.57 -14.57
N SER A 771 13.70 -7.51 -13.85
CA SER A 771 13.73 -7.68 -12.39
C SER A 771 12.87 -6.64 -11.64
N LEU A 772 12.87 -5.41 -12.14
CA LEU A 772 12.06 -4.32 -11.60
C LEU A 772 10.57 -4.59 -11.78
N SER A 773 10.15 -5.09 -12.94
CA SER A 773 8.75 -5.45 -13.23
C SER A 773 8.26 -6.59 -12.34
N ALA A 774 9.07 -7.66 -12.22
CA ALA A 774 8.75 -8.81 -11.38
C ALA A 774 8.59 -8.42 -9.90
N SER A 775 9.45 -7.53 -9.40
CA SER A 775 9.43 -7.06 -8.01
C SER A 775 8.18 -6.27 -7.62
N ILE A 776 7.41 -5.76 -8.59
CA ILE A 776 6.20 -4.95 -8.34
C ILE A 776 4.88 -5.63 -8.71
N ALA A 777 4.93 -6.75 -9.45
CA ALA A 777 3.75 -7.41 -10.02
C ALA A 777 2.74 -7.87 -8.95
N ALA A 778 3.21 -8.32 -7.79
CA ALA A 778 2.36 -8.86 -6.72
C ALA A 778 1.56 -7.78 -5.95
N CYS A 779 1.61 -6.49 -6.31
CA CYS A 779 0.99 -5.43 -5.53
C CYS A 779 -0.56 -5.43 -5.61
N VAL A 780 -1.22 -5.80 -4.51
CA VAL A 780 -2.70 -5.84 -4.36
C VAL A 780 -3.37 -4.48 -4.12
N ARG A 781 -2.60 -3.37 -4.19
CA ARG A 781 -3.08 -1.97 -4.08
C ARG A 781 -3.95 -1.59 -2.84
N CYS A 782 -3.93 -2.41 -1.79
CA CYS A 782 -4.66 -2.17 -0.54
C CYS A 782 -4.29 -0.88 0.23
N GLY A 783 -3.14 -0.29 -0.03
CA GLY A 783 -2.72 0.97 0.61
C GLY A 783 -2.25 0.85 2.07
N LYS A 784 -2.11 -0.35 2.65
CA LYS A 784 -1.51 -0.56 3.99
C LYS A 784 -0.13 0.08 4.16
N CYS A 785 0.61 0.25 3.07
CA CYS A 785 1.91 0.91 3.07
C CYS A 785 1.85 2.44 3.25
N LYS A 786 0.67 3.08 3.14
CA LYS A 786 0.48 4.53 3.27
C LYS A 786 0.80 5.03 4.67
N SER A 787 0.16 4.43 5.68
CA SER A 787 0.25 4.86 7.08
C SER A 787 1.67 4.81 7.61
N THR A 788 2.50 3.86 7.17
CA THR A 788 3.91 3.73 7.63
C THR A 788 4.91 4.58 6.83
N CYS A 789 4.60 4.92 5.57
CA CYS A 789 5.59 5.53 4.67
C CYS A 789 5.94 6.98 5.05
N ASN A 790 7.24 7.27 5.12
CA ASN A 790 7.74 8.62 5.41
C ASN A 790 7.38 9.64 4.32
N THR A 791 7.34 9.19 3.06
CA THR A 791 7.06 10.04 1.88
C THR A 791 5.59 10.03 1.47
N HIS A 792 4.71 9.70 2.41
CA HIS A 792 3.28 9.96 2.34
C HIS A 792 2.95 11.03 3.38
N TYR A 793 2.85 12.27 2.94
CA TYR A 793 2.58 13.44 3.77
C TYR A 793 1.58 14.36 3.03
N PRO A 794 0.27 14.11 3.18
CA PRO A 794 -0.78 14.88 2.50
C PRO A 794 -0.67 16.39 2.69
N ARG A 795 -0.44 16.88 3.92
CA ARG A 795 -0.22 18.32 4.21
C ARG A 795 0.92 18.94 3.38
N GLY A 796 1.95 18.16 3.04
CA GLY A 796 3.05 18.59 2.17
C GLY A 796 2.84 18.26 0.69
N THR A 797 1.62 17.86 0.28
CA THR A 797 1.27 17.38 -1.07
C THR A 797 2.14 16.22 -1.57
N MET A 798 2.70 15.44 -0.65
CA MET A 798 3.64 14.36 -0.97
C MET A 798 2.95 13.00 -0.93
N PHE A 799 2.60 12.46 -2.10
CA PHE A 799 1.85 11.20 -2.25
C PHE A 799 2.69 10.03 -2.78
N TYR A 800 3.96 9.95 -2.37
CA TYR A 800 4.91 8.93 -2.79
C TYR A 800 4.93 7.75 -1.78
N ASN A 801 3.77 7.20 -1.45
CA ASN A 801 3.70 5.90 -0.76
C ASN A 801 4.05 4.76 -1.74
N PRO A 802 4.45 3.57 -1.24
CA PRO A 802 4.84 2.44 -2.10
C PRO A 802 3.79 2.03 -3.14
N ARG A 803 2.49 2.05 -2.81
CA ARG A 803 1.42 1.76 -3.79
C ARG A 803 1.48 2.73 -4.98
N ASN A 804 1.54 4.03 -4.72
CA ASN A 804 1.59 5.04 -5.78
C ASN A 804 2.90 4.98 -6.57
N LYS A 805 4.02 4.66 -5.90
CA LYS A 805 5.30 4.46 -6.56
C LYS A 805 5.29 3.25 -7.49
N ILE A 806 4.70 2.13 -7.07
CA ILE A 806 4.53 0.93 -7.90
C ILE A 806 3.72 1.25 -9.16
N LEU A 807 2.60 1.97 -9.03
CA LEU A 807 1.82 2.44 -10.18
C LEU A 807 2.65 3.33 -11.12
N GLY A 808 3.48 4.21 -10.54
CA GLY A 808 4.39 5.06 -11.30
C GLY A 808 5.47 4.25 -12.05
N VAL A 809 6.10 3.28 -11.37
CA VAL A 809 7.11 2.41 -11.98
C VAL A 809 6.50 1.61 -13.13
N ALA A 810 5.31 1.03 -12.94
CA ALA A 810 4.61 0.26 -13.98
C ALA A 810 4.40 1.08 -15.26
N LEU A 811 3.85 2.30 -15.14
CA LEU A 811 3.60 3.17 -16.30
C LEU A 811 4.90 3.74 -16.90
N ILE A 812 5.95 3.91 -16.10
CA ILE A 812 7.27 4.28 -16.64
C ILE A 812 7.87 3.11 -17.41
N THR A 813 7.73 1.88 -16.94
CA THR A 813 8.15 0.65 -17.65
C THR A 813 7.44 0.57 -19.01
N GLU A 814 6.12 0.76 -19.05
CA GLU A 814 5.37 0.83 -20.30
C GLU A 814 5.86 1.95 -21.23
N ALA A 815 6.16 3.13 -20.68
CA ALA A 815 6.68 4.26 -21.46
C ALA A 815 8.08 3.97 -22.04
N VAL A 816 8.91 3.22 -21.32
CA VAL A 816 10.22 2.76 -21.80
C VAL A 816 10.05 1.74 -22.92
N LEU A 817 9.14 0.77 -22.77
CA LEU A 817 8.84 -0.22 -23.81
C LEU A 817 8.33 0.44 -25.09
N TYR A 818 7.37 1.37 -24.96
CA TYR A 818 6.85 2.13 -26.09
C TYR A 818 7.96 2.87 -26.85
N ASP A 819 8.83 3.56 -26.15
CA ASP A 819 9.93 4.30 -26.76
C ASP A 819 10.99 3.35 -27.37
N ALA A 820 11.24 2.18 -26.76
CA ALA A 820 12.11 1.13 -27.30
C ALA A 820 11.60 0.59 -28.64
N GLN A 821 10.29 0.43 -28.79
CA GLN A 821 9.66 -0.15 -29.96
C GLN A 821 9.42 0.89 -31.08
N THR A 822 9.29 2.17 -30.75
CA THR A 822 8.97 3.24 -31.72
C THR A 822 10.17 4.11 -32.12
N SER A 823 11.28 4.03 -31.39
CA SER A 823 12.46 4.86 -31.63
C SER A 823 13.69 4.02 -32.00
N LYS A 824 14.53 4.56 -32.89
CA LYS A 824 15.86 3.99 -33.20
C LYS A 824 16.87 4.20 -32.04
N SER A 825 16.49 4.97 -31.02
CA SER A 825 17.30 5.21 -29.82
C SER A 825 16.39 5.30 -28.60
N LEU A 826 16.71 4.57 -27.53
CA LEU A 826 16.05 4.70 -26.23
C LEU A 826 16.24 6.13 -25.68
N SER A 827 15.19 6.93 -25.69
CA SER A 827 15.15 8.20 -24.98
C SER A 827 15.15 7.91 -23.48
N PHE A 828 16.31 8.14 -22.86
CA PHE A 828 16.52 7.99 -21.41
C PHE A 828 15.75 8.99 -20.54
N ARG A 829 14.78 9.71 -21.10
CA ARG A 829 13.98 10.70 -20.38
C ARG A 829 12.96 10.01 -19.46
N HIS A 830 12.38 8.87 -19.84
CA HIS A 830 11.51 8.08 -18.97
C HIS A 830 12.29 7.46 -17.80
N PHE A 831 13.52 7.00 -18.01
CA PHE A 831 14.43 6.59 -16.94
C PHE A 831 14.71 7.70 -15.91
N LYS A 832 14.72 8.99 -16.30
CA LYS A 832 14.82 10.11 -15.34
C LYS A 832 13.60 10.19 -14.42
N LYS A 833 12.44 9.65 -14.81
CA LYS A 833 11.23 9.59 -13.96
C LYS A 833 11.32 8.48 -12.91
N LEU A 834 12.05 7.38 -13.18
CA LEU A 834 12.37 6.39 -12.13
C LEU A 834 13.19 7.02 -11.00
N ARG A 835 14.09 7.96 -11.34
CA ARG A 835 14.82 8.73 -10.32
C ARG A 835 13.91 9.55 -9.43
N GLU A 836 12.89 10.19 -10.01
CA GLU A 836 11.93 10.97 -9.21
C GLU A 836 11.25 10.10 -8.15
N ILE A 837 10.89 8.86 -8.53
CA ILE A 837 10.32 7.87 -7.61
C ILE A 837 11.32 7.43 -6.54
N SER A 838 12.56 7.13 -6.94
CA SER A 838 13.60 6.64 -6.01
C SER A 838 14.14 7.74 -5.08
N ASP A 839 14.15 9.00 -5.51
CA ASP A 839 14.47 10.18 -4.70
C ASP A 839 13.42 10.38 -3.58
N HIS A 840 12.15 10.02 -3.84
CA HIS A 840 11.09 10.00 -2.83
C HIS A 840 11.05 8.69 -2.02
N CYS A 841 12.18 8.04 -1.77
CA CYS A 841 12.26 6.88 -0.88
C CYS A 841 13.40 7.05 0.13
N THR A 842 13.07 6.92 1.42
CA THR A 842 14.05 6.98 2.50
C THR A 842 14.77 5.65 2.73
N MET A 843 14.43 4.59 1.96
CA MET A 843 14.96 3.23 2.10
C MET A 843 14.89 2.69 3.53
N CYS A 844 13.81 3.00 4.25
CA CYS A 844 13.64 2.56 5.64
C CYS A 844 13.05 1.16 5.79
N HIS A 845 12.68 0.50 4.69
CA HIS A 845 12.08 -0.85 4.62
C HIS A 845 10.75 -1.05 5.41
N LYS A 846 10.29 -0.02 6.15
CA LYS A 846 9.07 -0.06 6.98
C LYS A 846 7.78 -0.40 6.20
N CYS A 847 7.80 -0.29 4.88
CA CYS A 847 6.66 -0.67 4.03
C CYS A 847 6.48 -2.18 3.85
N SER A 848 7.53 -2.98 4.03
CA SER A 848 7.45 -4.44 3.84
C SER A 848 6.62 -5.10 4.94
N VAL A 849 6.76 -4.65 6.18
CA VAL A 849 6.06 -5.21 7.35
C VAL A 849 4.54 -5.25 7.18
N PRO A 850 3.84 -4.12 6.92
CA PRO A 850 2.37 -4.13 6.75
C PRO A 850 1.91 -4.62 5.37
N CYS A 851 2.83 -4.93 4.45
CA CYS A 851 2.48 -5.39 3.12
C CYS A 851 2.03 -6.87 3.17
N PRO A 852 0.79 -7.20 2.75
CA PRO A 852 0.33 -8.58 2.78
C PRO A 852 1.14 -9.47 1.83
N VAL A 853 1.73 -8.91 0.78
CA VAL A 853 2.58 -9.62 -0.19
C VAL A 853 4.08 -9.35 -0.01
N LYS A 854 4.48 -8.74 1.11
CA LYS A 854 5.90 -8.51 1.50
C LYS A 854 6.78 -7.76 0.48
N ILE A 855 6.18 -6.93 -0.38
CA ILE A 855 6.94 -6.04 -1.26
C ILE A 855 7.74 -5.03 -0.45
N ASP A 856 9.06 -5.03 -0.65
CA ASP A 856 9.97 -4.06 -0.08
C ASP A 856 10.41 -3.02 -1.12
N PHE A 857 9.78 -1.84 -1.05
CA PHE A 857 10.14 -0.74 -1.93
C PHE A 857 11.54 -0.15 -1.66
N GLY A 858 12.11 -0.40 -0.48
CA GLY A 858 13.51 -0.05 -0.18
C GLY A 858 14.48 -0.74 -1.13
N ASN A 859 14.31 -2.05 -1.34
CA ASN A 859 15.13 -2.84 -2.28
C ASN A 859 14.90 -2.39 -3.73
N ILE A 860 13.65 -2.23 -4.13
CA ILE A 860 13.30 -1.69 -5.46
C ILE A 860 13.97 -0.33 -5.72
N THR A 861 14.09 0.51 -4.68
CA THR A 861 14.79 1.80 -4.79
C THR A 861 16.28 1.63 -5.03
N LEU A 862 16.92 0.65 -4.39
CA LEU A 862 18.32 0.33 -4.60
C LEU A 862 18.54 -0.18 -6.03
N ASP A 863 17.69 -1.08 -6.52
CA ASP A 863 17.75 -1.61 -7.90
C ASP A 863 17.61 -0.48 -8.93
N ILE A 864 16.64 0.42 -8.73
CA ILE A 864 16.47 1.60 -9.59
C ILE A 864 17.72 2.48 -9.57
N ARG A 865 18.34 2.70 -8.40
CA ARG A 865 19.53 3.56 -8.27
C ARG A 865 20.75 2.90 -8.92
N ASP A 866 20.92 1.60 -8.77
CA ASP A 866 22.00 0.82 -9.38
C ASP A 866 21.88 0.82 -10.90
N LEU A 867 20.69 0.52 -11.43
CA LEU A 867 20.36 0.62 -12.86
C LEU A 867 20.70 2.02 -13.43
N MET A 868 20.38 3.08 -12.67
CA MET A 868 20.74 4.46 -13.04
C MET A 868 22.23 4.75 -13.05
N PHE A 869 22.99 4.11 -12.17
CA PHE A 869 24.43 4.25 -12.12
C PHE A 869 25.11 3.47 -13.26
N GLN A 870 24.76 2.19 -13.44
CA GLN A 870 25.31 1.31 -14.49
C GLN A 870 25.12 1.90 -15.89
N ARG A 871 23.93 2.44 -16.19
CA ARG A 871 23.62 3.10 -17.48
C ARG A 871 24.24 4.50 -17.62
N ARG A 872 25.09 4.95 -16.68
CA ARG A 872 25.69 6.30 -16.61
C ARG A 872 24.66 7.44 -16.70
N LYS A 873 23.46 7.23 -16.14
CA LYS A 873 22.37 8.23 -16.15
C LYS A 873 22.19 8.94 -14.82
N ALA A 874 22.90 8.52 -13.76
CA ALA A 874 22.99 9.22 -12.49
C ALA A 874 23.37 10.69 -12.69
N LYS A 875 22.63 11.63 -12.08
CA LYS A 875 22.96 13.06 -12.14
C LYS A 875 24.20 13.28 -11.28
N PHE A 876 25.23 13.90 -11.85
CA PHE A 876 26.38 14.32 -11.07
C PHE A 876 25.95 15.41 -10.08
N LYS A 877 26.24 15.19 -8.79
CA LYS A 877 25.99 16.14 -7.70
C LYS A 877 27.33 16.35 -6.99
N LEU A 878 27.94 17.53 -7.17
CA LEU A 878 29.31 17.80 -6.71
C LEU A 878 29.48 17.53 -5.20
N VAL A 879 28.56 18.04 -4.37
CA VAL A 879 28.61 17.88 -2.91
C VAL A 879 28.46 16.40 -2.49
N THR A 880 27.51 15.68 -3.08
CA THR A 880 27.33 14.24 -2.83
C THR A 880 28.57 13.47 -3.28
N TRP A 881 29.12 13.78 -4.46
CA TRP A 881 30.32 13.14 -4.98
C TRP A 881 31.54 13.38 -4.09
N LEU A 882 31.79 14.63 -3.67
CA LEU A 882 32.87 14.99 -2.74
C LEU A 882 32.71 14.26 -1.40
N THR A 883 31.47 14.15 -0.90
CA THR A 883 31.16 13.43 0.34
C THR A 883 31.47 11.94 0.19
N LEU A 884 31.00 11.27 -0.87
CA LEU A 884 31.28 9.86 -1.12
C LEU A 884 32.77 9.58 -1.37
N TYR A 885 33.46 10.50 -2.06
CA TYR A 885 34.89 10.44 -2.26
C TYR A 885 35.64 10.52 -0.91
N TYR A 886 35.25 11.46 -0.06
CA TYR A 886 35.78 11.59 1.30
C TYR A 886 35.56 10.31 2.13
N LEU A 887 34.34 9.77 2.12
CA LEU A 887 33.97 8.57 2.88
C LEU A 887 34.76 7.31 2.46
N ARG A 888 35.24 7.25 1.21
CA ARG A 888 36.05 6.13 0.71
C ARG A 888 37.49 6.16 1.24
N ARG A 889 38.05 7.34 1.52
CA ARG A 889 39.45 7.53 1.97
C ARG A 889 39.60 7.15 3.45
N ARG A 890 40.65 6.40 3.80
CA ARG A 890 40.93 5.93 5.18
C ARG A 890 42.03 6.70 5.92
N GLY A 891 43.01 7.23 5.20
CA GLY A 891 44.22 7.83 5.77
C GLY A 891 43.99 9.07 6.65
N TYR A 892 44.87 9.26 7.64
CA TYR A 892 44.80 10.33 8.64
C TYR A 892 44.82 11.74 8.04
N TYR A 893 45.81 12.06 7.18
CA TYR A 893 45.97 13.41 6.62
C TYR A 893 44.83 13.80 5.69
N ALA A 894 44.37 12.87 4.85
CA ALA A 894 43.18 13.07 4.03
C ALA A 894 41.95 13.38 4.90
N ASN A 895 41.76 12.62 5.99
CA ASN A 895 40.65 12.87 6.91
C ASN A 895 40.73 14.24 7.58
N LYS A 896 41.90 14.63 8.08
CA LYS A 896 42.12 15.94 8.71
C LYS A 896 41.79 17.09 7.74
N PHE A 897 42.25 17.01 6.49
CA PHE A 897 41.97 18.01 5.46
C PHE A 897 40.48 18.10 5.13
N PHE A 898 39.84 16.99 4.75
CA PHE A 898 38.43 17.00 4.34
C PHE A 898 37.49 17.37 5.49
N ARG A 899 37.81 17.00 6.72
CA ARG A 899 37.03 17.38 7.90
C ARG A 899 37.10 18.89 8.17
N LEU A 900 38.28 19.49 8.01
CA LEU A 900 38.42 20.95 8.13
C LEU A 900 37.64 21.67 7.01
N ALA A 901 37.80 21.23 5.76
CA ALA A 901 37.18 21.87 4.60
C ALA A 901 35.65 21.66 4.54
N LEU A 902 35.18 20.41 4.57
CA LEU A 902 33.77 20.07 4.36
C LEU A 902 32.91 20.24 5.62
N LEU A 903 33.40 19.78 6.78
CA LEU A 903 32.59 19.77 8.01
C LEU A 903 32.75 21.08 8.80
N LYS A 904 33.97 21.53 9.10
CA LYS A 904 34.15 22.76 9.90
C LYS A 904 33.82 24.01 9.09
N ALA A 905 34.55 24.25 7.99
CA ALA A 905 34.34 25.43 7.16
C ALA A 905 33.00 25.38 6.42
N GLY A 906 32.65 24.24 5.82
CA GLY A 906 31.36 24.06 5.13
C GLY A 906 30.14 24.27 6.04
N TYR A 907 30.12 23.73 7.27
CA TYR A 907 28.99 23.95 8.18
C TYR A 907 28.94 25.40 8.66
N ALA A 908 30.10 26.03 8.93
CA ALA A 908 30.15 27.44 9.28
C ALA A 908 29.60 28.32 8.17
N ALA A 909 30.05 28.12 6.93
CA ALA A 909 29.55 28.82 5.75
C ALA A 909 28.05 28.64 5.57
N GLN A 910 27.52 27.41 5.69
CA GLN A 910 26.09 27.14 5.59
C GLN A 910 25.28 27.85 6.68
N ARG A 911 25.78 27.88 7.92
CA ARG A 911 25.10 28.61 9.02
C ARG A 911 25.07 30.11 8.76
N THR A 912 26.20 30.70 8.35
CA THR A 912 26.28 32.13 8.01
C THR A 912 25.34 32.46 6.84
N ALA A 913 25.36 31.65 5.78
CA ALA A 913 24.47 31.80 4.63
C ALA A 913 22.98 31.64 5.00
N HIS A 914 22.66 30.72 5.92
CA HIS A 914 21.29 30.56 6.43
C HIS A 914 20.78 31.86 7.07
N TYR A 915 21.58 32.49 7.94
CA TYR A 915 21.18 33.76 8.57
C TYR A 915 21.13 34.92 7.57
N ALA A 916 22.04 34.97 6.59
CA ALA A 916 22.05 35.99 5.55
C ALA A 916 20.83 35.88 4.61
N VAL A 917 20.42 34.67 4.24
CA VAL A 917 19.28 34.43 3.32
C VAL A 917 17.93 34.49 4.03
N LYS A 918 17.88 34.28 5.36
CA LYS A 918 16.65 34.28 6.16
C LYS A 918 15.71 35.47 5.89
N PRO A 919 16.15 36.75 5.91
CA PRO A 919 15.25 37.89 5.69
C PRO A 919 14.70 37.97 4.26
N VAL A 920 15.44 37.46 3.27
CA VAL A 920 15.08 37.52 1.83
C VAL A 920 14.68 36.16 1.27
N ARG A 921 14.32 35.20 2.13
CA ARG A 921 14.14 33.78 1.77
C ARG A 921 13.09 33.56 0.68
N ALA A 922 12.01 34.35 0.67
CA ALA A 922 10.97 34.26 -0.35
C ALA A 922 11.52 34.63 -1.75
N LEU A 923 12.25 35.74 -1.84
CA LEU A 923 12.88 36.20 -3.08
C LEU A 923 13.99 35.23 -3.54
N ALA A 924 14.87 34.83 -2.62
CA ALA A 924 15.94 33.87 -2.90
C ALA A 924 15.39 32.51 -3.35
N GLY A 925 14.25 32.07 -2.78
CA GLY A 925 13.56 30.84 -3.16
C GLY A 925 13.01 30.87 -4.58
N ALA A 926 12.58 32.04 -5.07
CA ALA A 926 12.15 32.22 -6.46
C ALA A 926 13.32 32.16 -7.45
N LEU A 927 14.47 32.76 -7.09
CA LEU A 927 15.65 32.83 -7.96
C LEU A 927 16.48 31.54 -7.96
N ALA A 928 16.68 30.93 -6.79
CA ALA A 928 17.55 29.78 -6.59
C ALA A 928 16.93 28.79 -5.58
N PRO A 929 15.93 27.99 -6.00
CA PRO A 929 15.13 27.17 -5.09
C PRO A 929 15.95 26.08 -4.38
N ARG A 930 16.87 25.43 -5.10
CA ARG A 930 17.71 24.35 -4.53
C ARG A 930 18.67 24.83 -3.45
N THR A 931 19.39 25.91 -3.72
CA THR A 931 20.35 26.47 -2.77
C THR A 931 19.61 27.01 -1.56
N THR A 932 18.48 27.72 -1.77
CA THR A 932 17.61 28.19 -0.70
C THR A 932 17.04 27.03 0.12
N ALA A 933 16.67 25.91 -0.50
CA ALA A 933 16.20 24.71 0.20
C ALA A 933 17.28 24.10 1.11
N MET A 934 18.56 24.08 0.70
CA MET A 934 19.67 23.66 1.56
C MET A 934 19.85 24.59 2.78
N LEU A 935 19.48 25.86 2.63
CA LEU A 935 19.55 26.89 3.66
C LEU A 935 18.27 27.01 4.51
N LYS A 936 17.25 26.15 4.34
CA LYS A 936 15.98 26.24 5.10
C LYS A 936 16.15 26.02 6.63
N GLY A 937 17.20 25.31 7.05
CA GLY A 937 17.58 25.15 8.46
C GLY A 937 19.09 25.25 8.67
N ARG A 938 19.51 25.65 9.88
CA ARG A 938 20.92 25.78 10.24
C ARG A 938 21.55 24.42 10.53
N LEU A 939 22.72 24.12 9.96
CA LEU A 939 23.50 22.96 10.37
C LEU A 939 23.96 23.10 11.83
N PRO A 940 24.14 21.99 12.56
CA PRO A 940 24.76 22.03 13.90
C PRO A 940 26.22 22.50 13.81
N ARG A 941 26.87 22.73 14.95
CA ARG A 941 28.33 22.80 14.99
C ARG A 941 28.88 21.40 14.73
N SER A 942 29.90 21.29 13.87
CA SER A 942 30.63 20.03 13.70
C SER A 942 31.36 19.70 15.00
N GLY A 943 31.52 18.41 15.34
CA GLY A 943 32.26 18.00 16.54
C GLY A 943 33.74 18.41 16.54
N ASP A 944 34.39 18.33 17.71
CA ASP A 944 35.66 19.00 18.03
C ASP A 944 36.90 18.42 17.32
N ARG A 945 37.66 17.56 17.99
CA ARG A 945 38.79 16.78 17.46
C ARG A 945 38.43 15.31 17.59
N THR A 946 38.83 14.50 16.60
CA THR A 946 38.60 13.05 16.67
C THR A 946 39.42 12.42 17.78
N LEU A 947 39.06 11.23 18.26
CA LEU A 947 39.87 10.53 19.26
C LEU A 947 41.32 10.33 18.77
N ARG A 948 41.50 9.94 17.50
CA ARG A 948 42.82 9.79 16.88
C ARG A 948 43.62 11.11 16.85
N GLU A 949 42.96 12.23 16.58
CA GLU A 949 43.57 13.56 16.66
C GLU A 949 43.95 13.93 18.12
N LEU A 950 43.12 13.56 19.09
CA LEU A 950 43.35 13.85 20.52
C LEU A 950 44.50 13.01 21.12
N LEU A 951 44.71 11.79 20.61
CA LEU A 951 45.75 10.86 21.05
C LEU A 951 47.00 10.86 20.15
N GLY A 952 47.01 11.66 19.09
CA GLY A 952 48.14 11.72 18.15
C GLY A 952 48.41 10.41 17.39
N ILE A 953 47.38 9.57 17.20
CA ILE A 953 47.51 8.29 16.48
C ILE A 953 47.60 8.58 14.98
N LYS A 954 48.80 8.42 14.43
CA LYS A 954 49.13 8.56 13.00
C LYS A 954 49.48 7.18 12.44
N GLY A 955 49.16 6.93 11.17
CA GLY A 955 49.50 5.68 10.47
C GLY A 955 48.28 4.78 10.19
N SER A 956 48.42 3.91 9.18
CA SER A 956 47.36 3.03 8.68
C SER A 956 47.43 1.59 9.18
N GLY A 957 48.57 1.16 9.73
CA GLY A 957 48.79 -0.21 10.20
C GLY A 957 48.63 -0.40 11.70
N THR A 958 48.03 0.54 12.44
CA THR A 958 47.95 0.48 13.91
C THR A 958 46.50 0.51 14.39
N PHE A 959 46.12 -0.52 15.14
CA PHE A 959 44.88 -0.54 15.91
C PHE A 959 45.19 -0.29 17.40
N CYS A 960 44.17 0.09 18.18
CA CYS A 960 44.37 0.54 19.55
C CYS A 960 43.52 -0.28 20.53
N VAL A 961 44.11 -0.64 21.66
CA VAL A 961 43.42 -1.33 22.77
C VAL A 961 43.35 -0.37 23.96
N PHE A 962 42.14 -0.15 24.44
CA PHE A 962 41.85 0.67 25.62
C PHE A 962 41.46 -0.23 26.78
N GLU A 963 42.20 -0.12 27.88
CA GLU A 963 41.96 -0.85 29.11
C GLU A 963 42.18 0.09 30.30
N ASN A 964 41.28 0.02 31.28
CA ASN A 964 41.44 0.76 32.52
C ASN A 964 42.13 -0.13 33.55
N PRO A 965 43.42 0.08 33.87
CA PRO A 965 44.17 -0.78 34.78
C PRO A 965 43.64 -0.75 36.23
N ASP A 966 42.82 0.23 36.59
CA ASP A 966 42.28 0.38 37.95
C ASP A 966 41.00 -0.44 38.18
N VAL A 967 40.44 -1.07 37.14
CA VAL A 967 39.18 -1.83 37.21
C VAL A 967 39.39 -3.20 36.56
N PRO A 968 38.98 -4.31 37.19
CA PRO A 968 39.07 -5.63 36.59
C PRO A 968 38.38 -5.70 35.22
N VAL A 969 39.01 -6.39 34.26
CA VAL A 969 38.46 -6.58 32.92
C VAL A 969 37.26 -7.52 32.99
N LYS A 970 36.07 -6.99 32.69
CA LYS A 970 34.81 -7.76 32.65
C LYS A 970 34.59 -8.49 31.33
N GLY A 971 35.24 -8.04 30.25
CA GLY A 971 35.11 -8.60 28.91
C GLY A 971 35.85 -7.76 27.87
N SER A 972 35.99 -8.32 26.66
CA SER A 972 36.64 -7.65 25.53
C SER A 972 35.67 -7.48 24.36
N VAL A 973 35.69 -6.30 23.74
CA VAL A 973 34.81 -5.96 22.61
C VAL A 973 35.58 -5.26 21.49
N VAL A 974 35.13 -5.46 20.25
CA VAL A 974 35.59 -4.67 19.10
C VAL A 974 34.58 -3.57 18.84
N TYR A 975 35.01 -2.31 18.86
CA TYR A 975 34.15 -1.18 18.51
C TYR A 975 34.37 -0.75 17.06
N PHE A 976 33.31 -0.82 16.25
CA PHE A 976 33.27 -0.26 14.90
C PHE A 976 32.58 1.11 14.93
N PRO A 977 33.33 2.23 14.96
CA PRO A 977 32.73 3.56 15.11
C PRO A 977 31.99 4.03 13.85
N GLY A 978 32.45 3.60 12.67
CA GLY A 978 31.91 4.05 11.39
C GLY A 978 32.11 5.55 11.11
N CYS A 979 31.68 5.98 9.93
CA CYS A 979 31.99 7.32 9.44
C CYS A 979 31.22 8.45 10.16
N GLY A 980 29.98 8.19 10.60
CA GLY A 980 29.16 9.20 11.29
C GLY A 980 29.72 9.53 12.67
N SER A 981 29.96 8.51 13.49
CA SER A 981 30.41 8.68 14.87
C SER A 981 31.88 9.07 14.95
N GLU A 982 32.74 8.64 14.03
CA GLU A 982 34.18 8.99 14.09
C GLU A 982 34.51 10.32 13.38
N ARG A 983 33.87 10.61 12.24
CA ARG A 983 34.25 11.75 11.39
C ARG A 983 33.35 12.97 11.62
N MET A 984 32.03 12.77 11.67
CA MET A 984 31.05 13.86 11.76
C MET A 984 30.81 14.32 13.20
N PHE A 985 30.54 13.38 14.11
CA PHE A 985 30.26 13.63 15.53
C PHE A 985 31.16 12.78 16.44
N PRO A 986 32.48 13.09 16.51
CA PRO A 986 33.46 12.31 17.30
C PRO A 986 33.10 12.10 18.75
N GLU A 987 32.28 12.98 19.33
CA GLU A 987 31.78 12.89 20.70
C GLU A 987 31.05 11.56 20.95
N ILE A 988 30.38 11.01 19.94
CA ILE A 988 29.69 9.72 20.01
C ILE A 988 30.70 8.60 20.24
N SER A 989 31.75 8.52 19.42
CA SER A 989 32.80 7.51 19.58
C SER A 989 33.55 7.67 20.90
N ILE A 990 33.89 8.90 21.30
CA ILE A 990 34.58 9.15 22.57
C ILE A 990 33.69 8.75 23.75
N ALA A 991 32.37 9.02 23.70
CA ALA A 991 31.42 8.63 24.74
C ALA A 991 31.29 7.12 24.87
N THR A 992 31.19 6.41 23.73
CA THR A 992 31.18 4.93 23.71
C THR A 992 32.39 4.36 24.43
N ILE A 993 33.58 4.83 24.09
CA ILE A 993 34.83 4.31 24.68
C ILE A 993 34.95 4.71 26.14
N ALA A 994 34.56 5.92 26.51
CA ALA A 994 34.60 6.38 27.89
C ALA A 994 33.70 5.53 28.80
N LEU A 995 32.46 5.26 28.39
CA LEU A 995 31.53 4.40 29.13
C LEU A 995 32.10 2.99 29.30
N LEU A 996 32.58 2.37 28.23
CA LEU A 996 33.16 1.02 28.30
C LEU A 996 34.44 0.99 29.16
N TYR A 997 35.33 1.97 29.01
CA TYR A 997 36.58 2.08 29.74
C TYR A 997 36.35 2.22 31.25
N HIS A 998 35.38 3.05 31.65
CA HIS A 998 35.04 3.22 33.06
C HIS A 998 34.25 2.04 33.63
N ALA A 999 33.56 1.27 32.79
CA ALA A 999 32.84 0.05 33.19
C ALA A 999 33.75 -1.19 33.37
N GLY A 1000 35.04 -1.10 32.99
CA GLY A 1000 35.98 -2.23 33.04
C GLY A 1000 35.94 -3.12 31.79
N VAL A 1001 35.50 -2.62 30.64
CA VAL A 1001 35.48 -3.37 29.38
C VAL A 1001 36.71 -3.01 28.55
N ARG A 1002 37.46 -4.02 28.08
CA ARG A 1002 38.59 -3.84 27.17
C ARG A 1002 38.07 -3.56 25.77
N ILE A 1003 38.50 -2.44 25.16
CA ILE A 1003 37.98 -1.99 23.86
C ILE A 1003 39.07 -2.04 22.80
N VAL A 1004 38.83 -2.81 21.75
CA VAL A 1004 39.63 -2.81 20.52
C VAL A 1004 39.01 -1.83 19.53
N ILE A 1005 39.78 -0.81 19.13
CA ILE A 1005 39.41 0.10 18.05
C ILE A 1005 40.22 -0.25 16.82
N LEU A 1006 39.49 -0.65 15.78
CA LEU A 1006 40.01 -0.96 14.47
C LEU A 1006 40.86 0.20 13.90
N PRO A 1007 41.80 -0.07 12.99
CA PRO A 1007 42.70 0.92 12.43
C PRO A 1007 41.99 1.84 11.43
N GLU A 1008 42.61 2.99 11.16
CA GLU A 1008 42.14 3.99 10.20
C GLU A 1008 40.72 4.55 10.43
N TYR A 1009 40.31 5.50 9.60
CA TYR A 1009 38.92 5.98 9.61
C TYR A 1009 38.05 5.09 8.73
N LEU A 1010 37.08 4.40 9.33
CA LEU A 1010 36.28 3.40 8.64
C LEU A 1010 34.93 3.92 8.12
N CYS A 1011 34.44 3.27 7.08
CA CYS A 1011 33.10 3.41 6.55
C CYS A 1011 32.58 2.01 6.26
N CYS A 1012 31.32 1.72 6.63
CA CYS A 1012 30.66 0.45 6.40
C CYS A 1012 30.21 0.23 4.94
N GLY A 1013 30.36 1.23 4.06
CA GLY A 1013 29.92 1.14 2.66
C GLY A 1013 28.45 1.52 2.42
N TYR A 1014 27.59 1.58 3.45
CA TYR A 1014 26.16 1.91 3.29
C TYR A 1014 25.90 3.19 2.47
N PRO A 1015 26.60 4.33 2.67
CA PRO A 1015 26.36 5.53 1.88
C PRO A 1015 26.63 5.37 0.38
N LEU A 1016 27.51 4.43 -0.01
CA LEU A 1016 27.77 4.10 -1.41
C LEU A 1016 26.62 3.28 -1.98
N LEU A 1017 26.18 2.24 -1.25
CA LEU A 1017 25.03 1.40 -1.60
C LEU A 1017 23.76 2.25 -1.78
N ALA A 1018 23.47 3.12 -0.81
CA ALA A 1018 22.36 4.05 -0.84
C ALA A 1018 22.36 4.99 -2.07
N ASN A 1019 23.51 5.21 -2.72
CA ASN A 1019 23.62 6.03 -3.93
C ASN A 1019 23.68 5.19 -5.23
N GLY A 1020 23.36 3.90 -5.17
CA GLY A 1020 23.42 2.98 -6.32
C GLY A 1020 24.84 2.65 -6.77
N ARG A 1021 25.84 2.76 -5.88
CA ARG A 1021 27.24 2.40 -6.17
C ARG A 1021 27.57 1.05 -5.55
N THR A 1022 26.80 0.03 -5.92
CA THR A 1022 26.82 -1.31 -5.31
C THR A 1022 28.22 -1.92 -5.34
N ALA A 1023 28.86 -1.99 -6.52
CA ALA A 1023 30.23 -2.49 -6.66
C ALA A 1023 31.26 -1.76 -5.76
N ALA A 1024 31.11 -0.44 -5.55
CA ALA A 1024 32.00 0.30 -4.66
C ALA A 1024 31.70 0.05 -3.18
N ALA A 1025 30.45 -0.23 -2.82
CA ALA A 1025 30.06 -0.64 -1.49
C ALA A 1025 30.57 -2.06 -1.17
N ASP A 1026 30.47 -2.98 -2.13
CA ASP A 1026 30.95 -4.36 -2.02
C ASP A 1026 32.46 -4.42 -1.86
N MET A 1027 33.19 -3.65 -2.68
CA MET A 1027 34.64 -3.50 -2.52
C MET A 1027 34.98 -2.96 -1.12
N LYS A 1028 34.18 -2.01 -0.60
CA LYS A 1028 34.42 -1.47 0.73
C LYS A 1028 34.15 -2.49 1.84
N SER A 1029 33.13 -3.32 1.65
CA SER A 1029 32.82 -4.46 2.51
C SER A 1029 33.98 -5.43 2.55
N TYR A 1030 34.44 -5.88 1.37
CA TYR A 1030 35.57 -6.78 1.23
C TYR A 1030 36.83 -6.27 1.94
N GLU A 1031 37.24 -5.02 1.67
CA GLU A 1031 38.42 -4.42 2.32
C GLU A 1031 38.31 -4.38 3.85
N ASN A 1032 37.10 -4.18 4.41
CA ASN A 1032 36.90 -4.15 5.86
C ASN A 1032 36.94 -5.56 6.45
N ARG A 1033 36.36 -6.57 5.78
CA ARG A 1033 36.38 -7.97 6.24
C ARG A 1033 37.79 -8.52 6.31
N VAL A 1034 38.58 -8.32 5.24
CA VAL A 1034 39.99 -8.75 5.19
C VAL A 1034 40.80 -8.13 6.33
N MET A 1035 40.59 -6.84 6.60
CA MET A 1035 41.26 -6.15 7.70
C MET A 1035 40.82 -6.68 9.07
N MET A 1036 39.51 -6.89 9.28
CA MET A 1036 38.99 -7.42 10.54
C MET A 1036 39.46 -8.84 10.79
N HIS A 1037 39.54 -9.69 9.76
CA HIS A 1037 40.06 -11.06 9.87
C HIS A 1037 41.52 -11.07 10.33
N ARG A 1038 42.39 -10.28 9.70
CA ARG A 1038 43.79 -10.16 10.14
C ARG A 1038 43.92 -9.71 11.59
N ILE A 1039 43.05 -8.79 12.02
CA ILE A 1039 43.02 -8.32 13.41
C ILE A 1039 42.49 -9.41 14.34
N ALA A 1040 41.46 -10.17 13.94
CA ALA A 1040 40.95 -11.29 14.70
C ALA A 1040 42.03 -12.36 14.94
N ASP A 1041 42.81 -12.69 13.91
CA ASP A 1041 43.94 -13.63 14.01
C ASP A 1041 44.97 -13.14 15.05
N MET A 1042 45.33 -11.86 15.02
CA MET A 1042 46.27 -11.26 15.99
C MET A 1042 45.71 -11.18 17.40
N LEU A 1043 44.39 -11.07 17.53
CA LEU A 1043 43.68 -11.01 18.81
C LEU A 1043 43.24 -12.38 19.30
N GLY A 1044 43.76 -13.49 18.74
CA GLY A 1044 43.37 -14.85 19.12
C GLY A 1044 43.57 -15.18 20.61
N TYR A 1045 44.36 -14.38 21.34
CA TYR A 1045 44.52 -14.48 22.79
C TYR A 1045 43.42 -13.76 23.60
N MET A 1046 42.58 -12.95 22.95
CA MET A 1046 41.47 -12.23 23.58
C MET A 1046 40.13 -12.87 23.24
N GLU A 1047 39.31 -13.12 24.26
CA GLU A 1047 37.94 -13.57 24.06
C GLU A 1047 37.04 -12.37 23.68
N ILE A 1048 36.77 -12.21 22.38
CA ILE A 1048 35.89 -11.16 21.85
C ILE A 1048 34.48 -11.72 21.71
N ARG A 1049 33.59 -11.35 22.64
CA ARG A 1049 32.18 -11.80 22.61
C ARG A 1049 31.25 -10.89 21.79
N HIS A 1050 31.65 -9.63 21.59
CA HIS A 1050 30.80 -8.65 20.90
C HIS A 1050 31.56 -7.73 19.96
N VAL A 1051 30.92 -7.42 18.84
CA VAL A 1051 31.27 -6.31 17.96
C VAL A 1051 30.23 -5.22 18.11
N LEU A 1052 30.64 -4.07 18.63
CA LEU A 1052 29.75 -2.97 18.97
C LEU A 1052 29.70 -1.92 17.86
N VAL A 1053 28.50 -1.40 17.60
CA VAL A 1053 28.26 -0.26 16.72
C VAL A 1053 27.51 0.85 17.44
N SER A 1054 27.57 2.07 16.90
CA SER A 1054 26.81 3.24 17.40
C SER A 1054 25.91 3.85 16.32
N CYS A 1055 25.66 3.12 15.23
CA CYS A 1055 24.88 3.61 14.10
C CYS A 1055 24.16 2.45 13.39
N GLY A 1056 22.84 2.59 13.18
CA GLY A 1056 22.04 1.54 12.55
C GLY A 1056 22.41 1.20 11.10
N THR A 1057 22.90 2.16 10.30
CA THR A 1057 23.39 1.82 8.95
C THR A 1057 24.69 1.02 9.00
N CYS A 1058 25.48 1.17 10.06
CA CYS A 1058 26.65 0.31 10.28
C CYS A 1058 26.20 -1.08 10.73
N PHE A 1059 25.22 -1.18 11.64
CA PHE A 1059 24.62 -2.45 12.03
C PHE A 1059 24.17 -3.25 10.80
N GLU A 1060 23.32 -2.66 9.95
CA GLU A 1060 22.77 -3.35 8.76
C GLU A 1060 23.84 -3.78 7.75
N MET A 1061 24.89 -2.99 7.54
CA MET A 1061 25.98 -3.40 6.66
C MET A 1061 26.84 -4.50 7.28
N LEU A 1062 27.13 -4.42 8.58
CA LEU A 1062 27.95 -5.40 9.28
C LEU A 1062 27.23 -6.74 9.44
N GLU A 1063 25.89 -6.78 9.49
CA GLU A 1063 25.15 -8.06 9.37
C GLU A 1063 25.51 -8.79 8.07
N LYS A 1064 25.72 -8.07 6.98
CA LYS A 1064 26.16 -8.69 5.72
C LYS A 1064 27.61 -9.18 5.78
N TYR A 1065 28.40 -8.74 6.76
CA TYR A 1065 29.82 -9.06 6.87
C TYR A 1065 30.07 -10.44 7.47
N GLU A 1066 29.04 -11.08 8.05
CA GLU A 1066 29.15 -12.34 8.79
C GLU A 1066 30.22 -12.23 9.87
N ILE A 1067 30.01 -11.27 10.78
CA ILE A 1067 30.97 -10.91 11.82
C ILE A 1067 31.30 -12.10 12.71
N GLU A 1068 30.33 -12.96 12.96
CA GLU A 1068 30.44 -14.24 13.67
C GLU A 1068 31.44 -15.20 13.04
N ASN A 1069 31.69 -15.10 11.73
CA ASN A 1069 32.71 -15.88 11.02
C ASN A 1069 34.10 -15.24 11.13
N ILE A 1070 34.17 -13.92 11.33
CA ILE A 1070 35.43 -13.18 11.47
C ILE A 1070 35.94 -13.25 12.91
N PHE A 1071 35.06 -13.00 13.88
CA PHE A 1071 35.32 -13.14 15.30
C PHE A 1071 34.44 -14.27 15.81
N ASN A 1072 35.02 -15.47 15.92
CA ASN A 1072 34.28 -16.70 16.17
C ASN A 1072 33.32 -16.58 17.37
N GLY A 1073 32.02 -16.69 17.12
CA GLY A 1073 30.97 -16.62 18.15
C GLY A 1073 30.62 -15.21 18.65
N ALA A 1074 31.21 -14.15 18.10
CA ALA A 1074 30.93 -12.78 18.53
C ALA A 1074 29.58 -12.27 18.00
N ALA A 1075 28.77 -11.67 18.88
CA ALA A 1075 27.49 -11.07 18.50
C ALA A 1075 27.63 -9.59 18.11
N LEU A 1076 26.95 -9.17 17.04
CA LEU A 1076 26.81 -7.76 16.64
C LEU A 1076 25.75 -7.06 17.51
N MET A 1077 26.10 -5.95 18.16
CA MET A 1077 25.19 -5.24 19.07
C MET A 1077 25.37 -3.71 19.04
N ASP A 1078 24.31 -2.96 19.34
CA ASP A 1078 24.43 -1.52 19.61
C ASP A 1078 25.06 -1.27 20.99
N ILE A 1079 25.88 -0.22 21.09
CA ILE A 1079 26.47 0.17 22.37
C ILE A 1079 25.44 0.37 23.49
N ASN A 1080 24.28 0.98 23.21
CA ASN A 1080 23.30 1.27 24.25
C ASN A 1080 22.57 -0.01 24.70
N GLU A 1081 22.31 -0.95 23.79
CA GLU A 1081 21.79 -2.28 24.16
C GLU A 1081 22.80 -3.06 24.99
N TYR A 1082 24.08 -3.02 24.62
CA TYR A 1082 25.15 -3.69 25.37
C TYR A 1082 25.27 -3.16 26.80
N LEU A 1083 25.26 -1.84 27.00
CA LEU A 1083 25.29 -1.25 28.35
C LEU A 1083 24.08 -1.68 29.19
N ALA A 1084 22.92 -1.84 28.54
CA ALA A 1084 21.67 -2.25 29.17
C ALA A 1084 21.60 -3.76 29.47
N SER A 1085 22.09 -4.61 28.58
CA SER A 1085 22.07 -6.08 28.73
C SER A 1085 23.07 -6.55 29.77
N GLU A 1086 24.25 -5.95 29.79
CA GLU A 1086 25.32 -6.28 30.75
C GLU A 1086 25.14 -5.60 32.11
N GLY A 1087 24.09 -4.79 32.29
CA GLY A 1087 23.81 -4.08 33.54
C GLY A 1087 24.96 -3.16 33.98
N LEU A 1088 25.74 -2.60 33.03
CA LEU A 1088 26.93 -1.81 33.35
C LEU A 1088 26.61 -0.47 33.97
N TYR A 1089 25.43 0.07 33.64
CA TYR A 1089 24.92 1.32 34.18
C TYR A 1089 23.41 1.26 34.34
N SER A 1090 22.91 1.84 35.43
CA SER A 1090 21.50 2.10 35.63
C SER A 1090 21.33 3.38 36.43
N SER A 1091 20.25 4.10 36.17
CA SER A 1091 19.85 5.27 36.96
C SER A 1091 18.34 5.35 36.99
N VAL A 1092 17.77 5.68 38.14
CA VAL A 1092 16.33 5.98 38.25
C VAL A 1092 16.20 7.50 38.21
N ARG A 1093 15.76 8.07 37.08
CA ARG A 1093 15.44 9.50 37.00
C ARG A 1093 13.94 9.71 37.08
N ASN A 1094 13.45 10.17 38.23
CA ASN A 1094 12.07 10.61 38.38
C ASN A 1094 11.83 11.92 37.60
N GLY A 1095 10.88 11.91 36.67
CA GLY A 1095 10.19 13.12 36.19
C GLY A 1095 10.66 13.79 34.88
N LEU A 1096 11.64 13.26 34.13
CA LEU A 1096 12.01 13.82 32.82
C LEU A 1096 11.39 13.05 31.65
N LYS A 1097 10.48 13.70 30.91
CA LYS A 1097 9.91 13.16 29.67
C LYS A 1097 10.98 13.15 28.56
N ILE A 1098 11.59 11.99 28.31
CA ILE A 1098 12.58 11.80 27.26
C ILE A 1098 11.88 11.43 25.95
N LEU A 1099 12.12 12.21 24.90
CA LEU A 1099 11.65 11.88 23.55
C LEU A 1099 12.72 11.07 22.82
N TYR A 1100 12.34 9.99 22.14
CA TYR A 1100 13.25 9.20 21.33
C TYR A 1100 12.84 9.19 19.85
N HIS A 1101 13.76 9.63 19.00
CA HIS A 1101 13.66 9.44 17.56
C HIS A 1101 14.38 8.15 17.17
N GLU A 1102 13.59 7.14 16.86
CA GLU A 1102 14.11 5.94 16.23
C GLU A 1102 14.56 6.26 14.78
N PRO A 1103 15.83 5.99 14.43
CA PRO A 1103 16.32 6.19 13.08
C PRO A 1103 15.60 5.30 12.04
N CYS A 1104 15.73 5.63 10.75
CA CYS A 1104 15.20 4.78 9.67
C CYS A 1104 15.73 3.34 9.72
N HIS A 1105 16.96 3.16 10.22
CA HIS A 1105 17.63 1.90 10.47
C HIS A 1105 17.95 1.86 11.96
N THR A 1106 17.16 1.13 12.75
CA THR A 1106 17.39 1.04 14.20
C THR A 1106 18.51 0.04 14.48
N PRO A 1107 19.54 0.41 15.27
CA PRO A 1107 20.52 -0.53 15.77
C PRO A 1107 20.02 -1.28 17.03
N LEU A 1108 18.91 -0.84 17.64
CA LEU A 1108 18.34 -1.44 18.85
C LEU A 1108 17.42 -2.61 18.47
N LYS A 1109 18.01 -3.75 18.08
CA LYS A 1109 17.26 -4.91 17.56
C LYS A 1109 17.00 -6.00 18.61
N ASN A 1110 17.81 -6.08 19.66
CA ASN A 1110 17.80 -7.20 20.61
C ASN A 1110 16.83 -6.95 21.78
N LEU A 1111 17.00 -5.82 22.48
CA LEU A 1111 16.12 -5.38 23.58
C LEU A 1111 15.01 -4.47 23.07
N GLY A 1112 15.29 -3.68 22.03
CA GLY A 1112 14.41 -2.65 21.52
C GLY A 1112 14.37 -1.40 22.41
N ALA A 1113 13.87 -0.28 21.85
CA ALA A 1113 13.99 1.04 22.48
C ALA A 1113 13.40 1.12 23.90
N SER A 1114 12.22 0.56 24.16
CA SER A 1114 11.57 0.64 25.47
C SER A 1114 12.41 -0.01 26.57
N LYS A 1115 12.79 -1.29 26.38
CA LYS A 1115 13.57 -2.05 27.37
C LYS A 1115 14.97 -1.48 27.57
N THR A 1116 15.64 -1.02 26.50
CA THR A 1116 16.95 -0.37 26.62
C THR A 1116 16.88 0.87 27.51
N PHE A 1117 15.87 1.71 27.31
CA PHE A 1117 15.71 2.93 28.10
C PHE A 1117 15.25 2.65 29.54
N GLU A 1118 14.40 1.66 29.75
CA GLU A 1118 13.97 1.22 31.08
C GLU A 1118 15.16 0.71 31.89
N SER A 1119 16.01 -0.13 31.31
CA SER A 1119 17.24 -0.62 31.97
C SER A 1119 18.22 0.52 32.31
N LEU A 1120 18.45 1.46 31.38
CA LEU A 1120 19.43 2.53 31.59
C LEU A 1120 18.91 3.69 32.47
N PHE A 1121 17.64 4.07 32.33
CA PHE A 1121 17.09 5.31 32.89
C PHE A 1121 15.85 5.12 33.77
N GLY A 1122 15.38 3.88 33.95
CA GLY A 1122 14.21 3.56 34.79
C GLY A 1122 12.87 3.96 34.20
N ALA A 1123 12.82 4.37 32.92
CA ALA A 1123 11.58 4.74 32.24
C ALA A 1123 11.66 4.53 30.71
N SER A 1124 10.55 4.08 30.12
CA SER A 1124 10.41 3.99 28.66
C SER A 1124 10.33 5.38 27.99
N PRO A 1125 10.86 5.56 26.77
CA PRO A 1125 10.87 6.85 26.10
C PRO A 1125 9.54 7.10 25.38
N VAL A 1126 9.20 8.38 25.20
CA VAL A 1126 8.09 8.75 24.31
C VAL A 1126 8.62 8.77 22.88
N MET A 1127 8.09 7.87 22.05
CA MET A 1127 8.52 7.73 20.67
C MET A 1127 8.05 8.92 19.82
N VAL A 1128 8.96 9.53 19.07
CA VAL A 1128 8.64 10.48 18.01
C VAL A 1128 8.90 9.81 16.66
N PRO A 1129 7.92 9.09 16.07
CA PRO A 1129 8.10 8.32 14.84
C PRO A 1129 8.28 9.23 13.61
N ARG A 1130 8.57 8.64 12.44
CA ARG A 1130 8.89 9.30 11.14
C ARG A 1130 10.35 9.71 10.94
N CYS A 1131 10.75 9.89 9.69
CA CYS A 1131 12.10 10.30 9.31
C CYS A 1131 12.40 11.76 9.67
N CYS A 1132 13.63 12.05 10.10
CA CYS A 1132 14.14 13.41 10.31
C CYS A 1132 14.64 14.10 9.02
N GLY A 1133 14.51 13.46 7.85
CA GLY A 1133 14.94 13.99 6.55
C GLY A 1133 16.45 13.96 6.28
N GLU A 1134 17.28 13.49 7.22
CA GLU A 1134 18.75 13.56 7.12
C GLU A 1134 19.41 12.18 6.89
N GLY A 1135 18.64 11.18 6.48
CA GLY A 1135 19.15 9.82 6.26
C GLY A 1135 20.23 9.78 5.16
N GLY A 1136 21.45 9.33 5.52
CA GLY A 1136 22.57 9.16 4.59
C GLY A 1136 22.94 10.46 3.86
N THR A 1137 22.78 10.48 2.53
CA THR A 1137 23.05 11.66 1.69
C THR A 1137 21.77 12.33 1.16
N LEU A 1138 20.60 11.94 1.68
CA LEU A 1138 19.29 12.40 1.18
C LEU A 1138 19.16 13.92 1.24
N ALA A 1139 19.51 14.55 2.36
CA ALA A 1139 19.45 16.01 2.52
C ALA A 1139 20.37 16.79 1.56
N LEU A 1140 21.49 16.18 1.16
CA LEU A 1140 22.41 16.74 0.17
C LEU A 1140 21.89 16.54 -1.26
N SER A 1141 21.27 15.40 -1.50
CA SER A 1141 20.78 14.98 -2.81
C SER A 1141 19.46 15.63 -3.20
N THR A 1142 18.54 15.79 -2.25
CA THR A 1142 17.15 16.23 -2.44
C THR A 1142 16.70 17.05 -1.21
N PRO A 1143 17.19 18.29 -1.07
CA PRO A 1143 16.92 19.13 0.10
C PRO A 1143 15.44 19.49 0.23
N GLU A 1144 14.69 19.61 -0.88
CA GLU A 1144 13.25 19.94 -0.88
C GLU A 1144 12.43 18.84 -0.19
N ILE A 1145 12.63 17.58 -0.58
CA ILE A 1145 11.97 16.41 0.03
C ILE A 1145 12.36 16.32 1.50
N SER A 1146 13.64 16.51 1.81
CA SER A 1146 14.17 16.43 3.17
C SER A 1146 13.61 17.51 4.09
N ASN A 1147 13.33 18.71 3.56
CA ASN A 1147 12.67 19.78 4.31
C ASN A 1147 11.22 19.42 4.66
N LEU A 1148 10.44 18.87 3.71
CA LEU A 1148 9.06 18.44 3.96
C LEU A 1148 9.00 17.31 5.01
N LEU A 1149 9.95 16.36 4.97
CA LEU A 1149 10.09 15.33 6.00
C LEU A 1149 10.40 15.94 7.38
N ARG A 1150 11.27 16.96 7.43
CA ARG A 1150 11.58 17.69 8.67
C ARG A 1150 10.38 18.46 9.22
N GLU A 1151 9.58 19.08 8.36
CA GLU A 1151 8.34 19.77 8.76
C GLU A 1151 7.35 18.78 9.40
N ARG A 1152 7.14 17.62 8.76
CA ARG A 1152 6.31 16.55 9.33
C ARG A 1152 6.84 16.07 10.68
N LYS A 1153 8.16 15.89 10.79
CA LYS A 1153 8.82 15.52 12.05
C LYS A 1153 8.62 16.58 13.13
N ALA A 1154 8.79 17.85 12.79
CA ALA A 1154 8.63 18.97 13.71
C ALA A 1154 7.21 19.01 14.28
N ALA A 1155 6.19 18.87 13.42
CA ALA A 1155 4.79 18.80 13.85
C ALA A 1155 4.54 17.65 14.84
N GLY A 1156 5.12 16.47 14.58
CA GLY A 1156 5.05 15.33 15.49
C GLY A 1156 5.70 15.60 16.85
N ILE A 1157 6.88 16.23 16.88
CA ILE A 1157 7.57 16.57 18.14
C ILE A 1157 6.76 17.59 18.95
N VAL A 1158 6.23 18.63 18.30
CA VAL A 1158 5.42 19.68 18.96
C VAL A 1158 4.17 19.09 19.58
N ARG A 1159 3.54 18.11 18.92
CA ARG A 1159 2.37 17.40 19.46
C ARG A 1159 2.67 16.65 20.76
N GLU A 1160 3.83 16.00 20.85
CA GLU A 1160 4.23 15.26 22.06
C GLU A 1160 4.75 16.16 23.19
N SER A 1161 5.22 17.37 22.89
CA SER A 1161 5.74 18.33 23.88
C SER A 1161 5.40 19.79 23.53
N PRO A 1162 4.13 20.22 23.70
CA PRO A 1162 3.70 21.57 23.36
C PRO A 1162 4.41 22.63 24.22
N GLY A 1163 5.01 23.66 23.59
CA GLY A 1163 5.54 24.86 24.27
C GLY A 1163 6.78 24.69 25.18
N ARG A 1164 7.26 23.47 25.42
CA ARG A 1164 8.40 23.17 26.31
C ARG A 1164 9.69 22.89 25.52
N ARG A 1165 10.84 23.27 26.09
CA ARG A 1165 12.15 22.83 25.59
C ARG A 1165 12.26 21.32 25.78
N CYS A 1166 12.43 20.56 24.71
CA CYS A 1166 12.49 19.10 24.77
C CYS A 1166 13.82 18.57 24.22
N THR A 1167 14.36 17.55 24.89
CA THR A 1167 15.53 16.80 24.40
C THR A 1167 15.05 15.60 23.61
N VAL A 1168 15.51 15.45 22.37
CA VAL A 1168 15.22 14.29 21.52
C VAL A 1168 16.49 13.48 21.36
N LEU A 1169 16.45 12.25 21.87
CA LEU A 1169 17.55 11.28 21.74
C LEU A 1169 17.42 10.47 20.45
N THR A 1170 18.55 10.06 19.89
CA THR A 1170 18.62 9.17 18.72
C THR A 1170 19.95 8.40 18.77
N THR A 1171 19.99 7.18 18.24
CA THR A 1171 21.24 6.43 18.08
C THR A 1171 22.00 6.83 16.82
N CYS A 1172 21.33 7.31 15.77
CA CYS A 1172 21.99 7.64 14.50
C CYS A 1172 22.63 9.05 14.49
N PRO A 1173 23.94 9.17 14.14
CA PRO A 1173 24.63 10.46 14.04
C PRO A 1173 24.02 11.42 13.00
N SER A 1174 23.63 10.92 11.82
CA SER A 1174 22.97 11.74 10.80
C SER A 1174 21.61 12.27 11.28
N CYS A 1175 20.91 11.50 12.11
CA CYS A 1175 19.65 11.96 12.67
C CYS A 1175 19.83 13.08 13.71
N VAL A 1176 20.95 13.10 14.46
CA VAL A 1176 21.30 14.24 15.32
C VAL A 1176 21.40 15.53 14.51
N GLN A 1177 22.05 15.48 13.34
CA GLN A 1177 22.11 16.61 12.42
C GLN A 1177 20.73 17.04 11.93
N GLY A 1178 19.90 16.10 11.48
CA GLY A 1178 18.55 16.38 10.96
C GLY A 1178 17.65 17.04 11.99
N LEU A 1179 17.60 16.46 13.19
CA LEU A 1179 16.81 16.98 14.31
C LEU A 1179 17.31 18.35 14.77
N SER A 1180 18.63 18.59 14.76
CA SER A 1180 19.21 19.90 15.09
C SER A 1180 18.81 21.02 14.11
N ARG A 1181 18.39 20.67 12.89
CA ARG A 1181 17.95 21.64 11.86
C ARG A 1181 16.49 22.10 12.04
N ILE A 1182 15.75 21.57 13.01
CA ILE A 1182 14.34 21.91 13.28
C ILE A 1182 14.19 23.22 14.10
N ASP A 1183 15.28 23.69 14.72
CA ASP A 1183 15.35 24.65 15.84
C ASP A 1183 14.88 26.12 15.58
N GLU A 1184 14.04 26.42 14.59
CA GLU A 1184 13.53 27.79 14.34
C GLU A 1184 12.16 28.08 15.01
N GLY A 1185 11.93 27.57 16.23
CA GLY A 1185 10.72 27.90 17.02
C GLY A 1185 10.26 26.83 18.02
N THR A 1186 10.75 25.60 17.89
CA THR A 1186 10.28 24.43 18.67
C THR A 1186 11.12 24.11 19.91
N ARG A 1187 12.22 24.83 20.17
CA ARG A 1187 13.12 24.63 21.33
C ARG A 1187 13.62 23.17 21.47
N VAL A 1188 13.89 22.49 20.36
CA VAL A 1188 14.31 21.08 20.32
C VAL A 1188 15.82 20.95 20.45
N THR A 1189 16.30 20.19 21.43
CA THR A 1189 17.71 19.83 21.57
C THR A 1189 17.93 18.39 21.16
N ALA A 1190 18.60 18.16 20.02
CA ALA A 1190 18.96 16.81 19.58
C ALA A 1190 20.26 16.33 20.25
N ARG A 1191 20.26 15.07 20.72
CA ARG A 1191 21.44 14.43 21.32
C ARG A 1191 21.56 12.97 20.88
N ALA A 1192 22.78 12.48 20.80
CA ALA A 1192 23.02 11.06 20.64
C ALA A 1192 22.75 10.33 21.97
N LEU A 1193 22.10 9.17 21.93
CA LEU A 1193 21.74 8.40 23.13
C LEU A 1193 22.97 8.09 24.00
N VAL A 1194 24.06 7.61 23.38
CA VAL A 1194 25.30 7.26 24.10
C VAL A 1194 26.00 8.48 24.72
N VAL A 1195 25.89 9.66 24.11
CA VAL A 1195 26.45 10.89 24.67
C VAL A 1195 25.64 11.32 25.90
N TYR A 1196 24.32 11.21 25.82
CA TYR A 1196 23.43 11.48 26.95
C TYR A 1196 23.66 10.48 28.10
N ALA A 1197 23.90 9.20 27.79
CA ALA A 1197 24.31 8.19 28.77
C ALA A 1197 25.64 8.58 29.45
N ALA A 1198 26.66 8.98 28.70
CA ALA A 1198 27.93 9.44 29.26
C ALA A 1198 27.78 10.67 30.17
N GLU A 1199 26.99 11.66 29.76
CA GLU A 1199 26.68 12.83 30.59
C GLU A 1199 25.93 12.45 31.88
N THR A 1200 25.08 11.42 31.81
CA THR A 1200 24.28 10.95 32.95
C THR A 1200 25.12 10.15 33.95
N PHE A 1201 25.94 9.21 33.47
CA PHE A 1201 26.67 8.27 34.33
C PHE A 1201 28.08 8.73 34.71
N LEU A 1202 28.76 9.49 33.85
CA LEU A 1202 30.13 9.96 34.07
C LEU A 1202 30.18 11.48 34.41
N GLY A 1203 29.04 12.17 34.38
CA GLY A 1203 28.91 13.60 34.66
C GLY A 1203 29.33 14.52 33.50
N ILE A 1204 29.01 15.82 33.59
CA ILE A 1204 29.21 16.81 32.50
C ILE A 1204 30.70 16.97 32.11
N GLY A 1205 31.62 16.68 33.02
CA GLY A 1205 33.07 16.74 32.81
C GLY A 1205 33.71 15.51 32.16
N TRP A 1206 32.91 14.48 31.82
CA TRP A 1206 33.38 13.14 31.44
C TRP A 1206 34.48 13.15 30.37
N LYS A 1207 34.35 13.95 29.32
CA LYS A 1207 35.31 14.00 28.20
C LYS A 1207 36.70 14.42 28.66
N LYS A 1208 36.80 15.42 29.53
CA LYS A 1208 38.10 15.90 30.05
C LYS A 1208 38.71 14.88 31.00
N GLN A 1209 37.90 14.25 31.85
CA GLN A 1209 38.33 13.24 32.81
C GLN A 1209 38.84 11.97 32.11
N PHE A 1210 38.06 11.44 31.17
CA PHE A 1210 38.44 10.31 30.32
C PHE A 1210 39.79 10.57 29.61
N MET A 1211 39.92 11.72 28.94
CA MET A 1211 41.17 12.05 28.23
C MET A 1211 42.37 12.21 29.16
N ARG A 1212 42.19 12.68 30.40
CA ARG A 1212 43.26 12.73 31.41
C ARG A 1212 43.66 11.31 31.84
N SER A 1213 42.68 10.44 32.10
CA SER A 1213 42.91 9.04 32.49
C SER A 1213 43.69 8.29 31.41
N VAL A 1214 43.22 8.34 30.17
CA VAL A 1214 43.83 7.64 29.03
C VAL A 1214 45.25 8.14 28.74
N LYS A 1215 45.50 9.46 28.83
CA LYS A 1215 46.86 10.01 28.64
C LYS A 1215 47.83 9.63 29.75
N LYS A 1216 47.35 9.46 30.98
CA LYS A 1216 48.17 9.08 32.14
C LYS A 1216 48.49 7.58 32.16
N LYS A 1217 47.53 6.74 31.76
CA LYS A 1217 47.57 5.28 31.95
C LYS A 1217 47.97 4.49 30.69
N GLY A 1218 48.08 5.17 29.55
CA GLY A 1218 48.51 4.56 28.29
C GLY A 1218 47.36 3.97 27.46
N VAL A 1219 47.59 3.87 26.15
CA VAL A 1219 46.77 3.15 25.17
C VAL A 1219 47.73 2.22 24.47
N GLU A 1220 47.43 0.93 24.43
CA GLU A 1220 48.24 -0.03 23.70
C GLU A 1220 48.02 0.17 22.19
N LYS A 1221 49.12 0.29 21.45
CA LYS A 1221 49.13 0.52 20.00
C LYS A 1221 49.76 -0.71 19.35
N ILE A 1222 48.95 -1.49 18.66
CA ILE A 1222 49.38 -2.76 18.05
C ILE A 1222 49.48 -2.57 16.53
N LEU A 1223 50.62 -2.96 15.95
CA LEU A 1223 50.86 -2.94 14.51
C LEU A 1223 50.32 -4.25 13.90
N TYR A 1224 49.54 -4.18 12.81
CA TYR A 1224 48.92 -5.33 12.16
C TYR A 1224 49.16 -5.40 10.64
#